data_AF-A0A833JAP8-F1
#
_entry.id   AF-A0A833JAP8-F1
#
_cell.length_a   1.000
_cell.length_b   1.000
_cell.length_c   1.000
_cell.angle_alpha   90.00
_cell.angle_beta   90.00
_cell.angle_gamma   90.00
#
_symmetry.space_group_name_H-M   'P 1'
#
loop_
_entity.id
_entity.type
_entity.pdbx_description
1 polymer ?
#
loop_
_entity_poly.entity_id
_entity_poly.type
_entity_poly.pdbx_seq_one_letter_code
_entity_poly.pdbx_strand_id
1 'polypeptide(L)'
;MKTLELSYYQKRFWLEWQLNPNSIAYNTPIIFDLKGSINIDAIIFSLESYVNYYAEGCRTFIREENGKIYQVILDKVDLDLDIEYIDDNNVHSRDKINKYIENITSHVFNLKKNPLYKFALLHVNKNHCILILNIHHIISDAITASTFINIFSNLYNSFLVNGKYIEHKKLPQFSEYVEFEKNTYTAEEINLDLDYWENLLKKSDLSLDIKTKSTESQESRSIFFRLEDEKYQRLKAIIKEEKTSIFIFLSALFGSLLLRYSGQSSVVLNYPVNMRPTGFRECTGCFVNNILFQISIDHNKSFRELLNELSIQRRQSKLHQRCTLTEIVERLREKNILKGQQFFNVDLFEAFLGSIPLDLIDVEVNSIKYEAKKIQNDIGMAYQTHPNMIEFKIEYNAAKFSESFIDNFKNSFLQFLNEVTLNLDYLIYGYSIISKSESKKILTEWNKYSKNEKINTSVISYIMNIAKKNSDRVALKIQDKIITYEELDKKSNQVANFINSLGLGSENFIGIYLSKSTDTIITILGVLKSGAAYVPLDPKYPKERIDYIIQDANLDYIIDEIKLQKIFNFSDNSINNVTNLNSAAYVIYTSGSTGKPKGVVVSHSSLLNHNLFVQNQYEITKNDRVLQFSSINFDLSIEEIFPTLMSGASLILYPDKIGISIPNFQNIISKNEISILNLPTAFWHSWVNHLDNFEGYNTLKLVIVGGEQANHSSFIKWNHFFKDKVKWINTYGPTEGTIISSIWKYSQNNFKSLNNEQIPIGRPIDGSQLYITDSYFNLVPIGQVGELLIAGENLARCYLNKPELTADKFIPNPFNAELNTRLYRTGDLARYLPDGQIEFIGRIDEQIKVRGFRVELGEIENVLFKHQDILNTIVLAQKNAHGENYLTAYIVCDKKKKIETNVIKEFIKNYLPDYMIPARYIFIDYIPLNQNGKVDKDELRKMEYNLFQKIEIFKPRNELENQIAQIWKETLGVEEISIEDNFFDLGAHSLMILSVHKKIEELLKTNLEVMILFQYPTVKSLSQFLSSQSGKSIIDESTINSAQKQRQAINKQRYNMNIRKSHVKS
;
A
#
# COMPACT_ATOMS: atom_id res chain seq x y z
N MET A 1 4.39 54.48 24.41
CA MET A 1 4.56 53.41 23.39
C MET A 1 5.91 52.75 23.63
N LYS A 2 5.96 51.43 23.81
CA LYS A 2 7.19 50.65 24.08
C LYS A 2 7.48 49.72 22.88
N THR A 3 8.75 49.54 22.53
CA THR A 3 9.16 48.66 21.41
C THR A 3 10.29 47.75 21.86
N LEU A 4 10.13 46.46 21.64
CA LEU A 4 11.08 45.40 22.01
C LEU A 4 11.13 44.36 20.90
N GLU A 5 12.20 43.56 20.79
CA GLU A 5 12.14 42.40 19.89
C GLU A 5 11.17 41.33 20.44
N LEU A 6 10.74 40.40 19.60
CA LEU A 6 9.88 39.29 20.02
C LEU A 6 10.62 38.36 20.98
N SER A 7 9.87 37.75 21.91
CA SER A 7 10.40 36.60 22.65
C SER A 7 10.70 35.44 21.70
N TYR A 8 11.52 34.48 22.14
CA TYR A 8 11.79 33.27 21.35
C TYR A 8 10.48 32.54 20.96
N TYR A 9 9.52 32.47 21.87
CA TYR A 9 8.23 31.79 21.65
C TYR A 9 7.31 32.53 20.67
N GLN A 10 7.33 33.87 20.66
CA GLN A 10 6.55 34.66 19.70
C GLN A 10 7.09 34.54 18.28
N LYS A 11 8.41 34.40 18.10
CA LYS A 11 9.04 34.28 16.76
C LYS A 11 8.49 33.08 15.98
N ARG A 12 8.21 31.96 16.65
CA ARG A 12 7.60 30.79 16.02
C ARG A 12 6.26 31.13 15.37
N PHE A 13 5.32 31.68 16.14
CA PHE A 13 3.98 32.02 15.64
C PHE A 13 4.02 33.09 14.55
N TRP A 14 5.00 34.00 14.60
CA TRP A 14 5.24 34.95 13.53
C TRP A 14 5.64 34.26 12.22
N LEU A 15 6.59 33.33 12.25
CA LEU A 15 7.03 32.57 11.08
C LEU A 15 5.90 31.71 10.49
N GLU A 16 5.14 31.02 11.35
CA GLU A 16 3.98 30.23 10.93
C GLU A 16 2.89 31.11 10.29
N TRP A 17 2.66 32.31 10.83
CA TRP A 17 1.77 33.31 10.22
C TRP A 17 2.29 33.82 8.88
N GLN A 18 3.60 34.07 8.71
CA GLN A 18 4.17 34.47 7.42
C GLN A 18 3.98 33.40 6.33
N LEU A 19 4.05 32.12 6.70
CA LEU A 19 3.81 31.00 5.78
C LEU A 19 2.34 30.90 5.36
N ASN A 20 1.40 31.19 6.28
CA ASN A 20 -0.03 31.20 5.96
C ASN A 20 -0.78 32.30 6.73
N PRO A 21 -0.79 33.55 6.21
CA PRO A 21 -1.39 34.70 6.91
C PRO A 21 -2.90 34.61 7.12
N ASN A 22 -3.58 33.75 6.35
CA ASN A 22 -5.01 33.50 6.43
C ASN A 22 -5.37 32.33 7.36
N SER A 23 -4.39 31.76 8.05
CA SER A 23 -4.59 30.64 8.96
C SER A 23 -5.32 31.09 10.22
N ILE A 24 -6.31 30.30 10.63
CA ILE A 24 -7.01 30.42 11.92
C ILE A 24 -6.54 29.37 12.93
N ALA A 25 -5.49 28.60 12.60
CA ALA A 25 -5.04 27.46 13.40
C ALA A 25 -4.52 27.86 14.79
N TYR A 26 -4.15 29.13 14.99
CA TYR A 26 -3.63 29.68 16.24
C TYR A 26 -4.61 30.61 16.94
N ASN A 27 -5.89 30.54 16.58
CA ASN A 27 -6.94 31.20 17.32
C ASN A 27 -7.26 30.36 18.57
N THR A 28 -7.31 30.99 19.74
CA THR A 28 -7.67 30.34 21.01
C THR A 28 -9.02 30.86 21.51
N PRO A 29 -10.16 30.37 20.98
CA PRO A 29 -11.47 30.84 21.39
C PRO A 29 -11.88 30.29 22.76
N ILE A 30 -12.48 31.15 23.59
CA ILE A 30 -13.09 30.82 24.87
C ILE A 30 -14.52 31.35 24.83
N ILE A 31 -15.50 30.52 25.17
CA ILE A 31 -16.92 30.86 25.04
C ILE A 31 -17.64 30.54 26.35
N PHE A 32 -18.33 31.55 26.90
CA PHE A 32 -19.15 31.42 28.09
C PHE A 32 -20.62 31.71 27.77
N ASP A 33 -21.50 30.76 28.11
CA ASP A 33 -22.95 30.92 28.18
C ASP A 33 -23.29 31.45 29.58
N LEU A 34 -23.79 32.68 29.64
CA LEU A 34 -24.09 33.44 30.85
C LEU A 34 -25.61 33.53 31.01
N LYS A 35 -26.13 33.08 32.16
CA LYS A 35 -27.57 33.13 32.46
C LYS A 35 -27.83 33.74 33.84
N GLY A 36 -28.76 34.67 33.95
CA GLY A 36 -29.11 35.31 35.22
C GLY A 36 -29.14 36.84 35.14
N SER A 37 -28.79 37.51 36.24
CA SER A 37 -28.83 38.98 36.34
C SER A 37 -27.53 39.59 35.80
N ILE A 38 -27.40 39.58 34.47
CA ILE A 38 -26.17 39.96 33.77
C ILE A 38 -26.04 41.48 33.70
N ASN A 39 -24.92 42.02 34.21
CA ASN A 39 -24.62 43.44 34.12
C ASN A 39 -23.65 43.72 32.96
N ILE A 40 -24.17 44.26 31.85
CA ILE A 40 -23.39 44.53 30.63
C ILE A 40 -22.29 45.58 30.90
N ASP A 41 -22.58 46.63 31.68
CA ASP A 41 -21.58 47.67 32.00
C ASP A 41 -20.41 47.10 32.80
N ALA A 42 -20.68 46.15 33.70
CA ALA A 42 -19.66 45.44 34.46
C ALA A 42 -18.80 44.54 33.55
N ILE A 43 -19.39 43.88 32.54
CA ILE A 43 -18.65 43.11 31.53
C ILE A 43 -17.72 44.03 30.73
N ILE A 44 -18.27 45.13 30.18
CA ILE A 44 -17.51 46.09 29.38
C ILE A 44 -16.35 46.66 30.19
N PHE A 45 -16.62 47.11 31.43
CA PHE A 45 -15.60 47.62 32.33
C PHE A 45 -14.50 46.58 32.63
N SER A 46 -14.89 45.33 32.86
CA SER A 46 -13.94 44.25 33.17
C SER A 46 -13.04 43.91 31.98
N LEU A 47 -13.59 43.86 30.75
CA LEU A 47 -12.82 43.66 29.53
C LEU A 47 -11.89 44.84 29.25
N GLU A 48 -12.38 46.08 29.34
CA GLU A 48 -11.59 47.29 29.12
C GLU A 48 -10.44 47.38 30.13
N SER A 49 -10.71 47.06 31.38
CA SER A 49 -9.72 47.02 32.46
C SER A 49 -8.68 45.92 32.24
N TYR A 50 -9.11 44.73 31.82
CA TYR A 50 -8.21 43.62 31.47
C TYR A 50 -7.23 44.05 30.36
N VAL A 51 -7.76 44.58 29.25
CA VAL A 51 -6.98 45.01 28.07
C VAL A 51 -5.97 46.09 28.44
N ASN A 52 -6.35 47.09 29.24
CA ASN A 52 -5.51 48.26 29.48
C ASN A 52 -4.56 48.13 30.68
N TYR A 53 -4.87 47.32 31.70
CA TYR A 53 -4.07 47.25 32.94
C TYR A 53 -3.40 45.89 33.19
N TYR A 54 -3.95 44.80 32.66
CA TYR A 54 -3.50 43.45 33.01
C TYR A 54 -2.89 42.69 31.83
N ALA A 55 -3.35 42.93 30.60
CA ALA A 55 -2.96 42.18 29.41
C ALA A 55 -2.24 43.03 28.36
N GLU A 56 -0.93 43.25 28.55
CA GLU A 56 -0.09 44.00 27.59
C GLU A 56 -0.20 43.49 26.15
N GLY A 57 -0.36 42.17 25.98
CA GLY A 57 -0.55 41.52 24.67
C GLY A 57 -1.74 42.08 23.88
N CYS A 58 -2.83 42.46 24.54
CA CYS A 58 -4.01 43.04 23.88
C CYS A 58 -3.72 44.42 23.28
N ARG A 59 -2.71 45.13 23.77
CA ARG A 59 -2.23 46.43 23.26
C ARG A 59 -1.01 46.29 22.33
N THR A 60 -0.68 45.06 21.92
CA THR A 60 0.52 44.75 21.15
C THR A 60 0.19 44.45 19.69
N PHE A 61 1.09 44.81 18.78
CA PHE A 61 1.15 44.31 17.40
C PHE A 61 2.60 44.13 16.95
N ILE A 62 2.81 43.42 15.85
CA ILE A 62 4.15 43.07 15.36
C ILE A 62 4.57 44.00 14.23
N ARG A 63 5.80 44.51 14.28
CA ARG A 63 6.39 45.37 13.26
C ARG A 63 7.72 44.81 12.78
N GLU A 64 7.94 44.83 11.47
CA GLU A 64 9.16 44.36 10.84
C GLU A 64 9.90 45.56 10.24
N GLU A 65 11.14 45.79 10.68
CA GLU A 65 12.00 46.90 10.24
C GLU A 65 13.44 46.40 10.06
N ASN A 66 14.02 46.60 8.87
CA ASN A 66 15.40 46.25 8.53
C ASN A 66 15.76 44.77 8.83
N GLY A 67 14.85 43.84 8.55
CA GLY A 67 15.04 42.41 8.80
C GLY A 67 14.97 42.00 10.28
N LYS A 68 14.65 42.94 11.19
CA LYS A 68 14.34 42.66 12.60
C LYS A 68 12.85 42.76 12.85
N ILE A 69 12.37 41.95 13.79
CA ILE A 69 10.95 41.84 14.12
C ILE A 69 10.77 42.33 15.57
N TYR A 70 9.86 43.27 15.75
CA TYR A 70 9.58 43.93 17.02
C TYR A 70 8.11 43.76 17.42
N GLN A 71 7.89 43.66 18.72
CA GLN A 71 6.58 43.86 19.33
C GLN A 71 6.45 45.33 19.75
N VAL A 72 5.34 45.93 19.37
CA VAL A 72 5.04 47.34 19.61
C VAL A 72 3.83 47.42 20.53
N ILE A 73 4.04 47.98 21.72
CA ILE A 73 3.06 48.05 22.79
C ILE A 73 2.53 49.49 22.89
N LEU A 74 1.22 49.65 22.72
CA LEU A 74 0.51 50.92 22.85
C LEU A 74 0.20 51.23 24.32
N ASP A 75 0.14 52.51 24.69
CA ASP A 75 -0.07 52.92 26.09
C ASP A 75 -1.51 52.70 26.57
N LYS A 76 -2.50 52.91 25.70
CA LYS A 76 -3.90 52.53 25.89
C LYS A 76 -4.53 52.24 24.54
N VAL A 77 -5.58 51.43 24.52
CA VAL A 77 -6.40 51.17 23.35
C VAL A 77 -7.88 51.20 23.73
N ASP A 78 -8.72 51.59 22.79
CA ASP A 78 -10.16 51.40 22.92
C ASP A 78 -10.47 49.90 22.85
N LEU A 79 -11.46 49.46 23.62
CA LEU A 79 -11.90 48.07 23.63
C LEU A 79 -12.59 47.73 22.29
N ASP A 80 -12.04 46.78 21.53
CA ASP A 80 -12.73 46.20 20.37
C ASP A 80 -13.67 45.09 20.86
N LEU A 81 -14.90 45.48 21.18
CA LEU A 81 -15.99 44.58 21.59
C LEU A 81 -17.14 44.69 20.59
N ASP A 82 -17.46 43.57 19.96
CA ASP A 82 -18.67 43.44 19.14
C ASP A 82 -19.88 43.09 20.02
N ILE A 83 -20.99 43.81 19.87
CA ILE A 83 -22.22 43.55 20.65
C ILE A 83 -23.36 43.35 19.65
N GLU A 84 -23.88 42.12 19.60
CA GLU A 84 -25.02 41.76 18.74
C GLU A 84 -26.24 41.36 19.58
N TYR A 85 -27.42 41.80 19.14
CA TYR A 85 -28.70 41.49 19.79
C TYR A 85 -29.51 40.52 18.92
N ILE A 86 -29.95 39.41 19.49
CA ILE A 86 -30.84 38.45 18.81
C ILE A 86 -32.30 38.79 19.11
N ASP A 87 -33.13 38.86 18.06
CA ASP A 87 -34.58 38.93 18.20
C ASP A 87 -35.14 37.52 18.51
N ASP A 88 -35.64 37.33 19.73
CA ASP A 88 -36.02 36.05 20.35
C ASP A 88 -37.30 35.41 19.73
N ASN A 89 -37.93 36.07 18.75
CA ASN A 89 -39.22 35.63 18.17
C ASN A 89 -39.13 34.56 17.07
N ASN A 90 -37.96 33.95 16.81
CA ASN A 90 -37.74 33.12 15.60
C ASN A 90 -37.13 31.73 15.87
N VAL A 91 -37.67 30.71 15.19
CA VAL A 91 -37.25 29.29 15.26
C VAL A 91 -35.80 29.06 14.78
N HIS A 92 -35.19 30.04 14.10
CA HIS A 92 -33.81 30.02 13.59
C HIS A 92 -32.74 30.54 14.57
N SER A 93 -33.07 30.78 15.84
CA SER A 93 -32.17 31.42 16.82
C SER A 93 -30.88 30.64 17.08
N ARG A 94 -30.91 29.31 17.17
CA ARG A 94 -29.70 28.48 17.40
C ARG A 94 -28.72 28.49 16.24
N ASP A 95 -29.20 28.43 15.00
CA ASP A 95 -28.33 28.48 13.81
C ASP A 95 -27.65 29.84 13.69
N LYS A 96 -28.34 30.93 14.06
CA LYS A 96 -27.75 32.27 14.11
C LYS A 96 -26.67 32.37 15.18
N ILE A 97 -26.93 31.87 16.40
CA ILE A 97 -25.93 31.82 17.49
C ILE A 97 -24.68 31.06 17.03
N ASN A 98 -24.85 29.86 16.47
CA ASN A 98 -23.73 29.04 16.00
C ASN A 98 -22.94 29.71 14.88
N LYS A 99 -23.62 30.34 13.91
CA LYS A 99 -22.96 31.12 12.84
C LYS A 99 -22.21 32.33 13.37
N TYR A 100 -22.77 33.02 14.36
CA TYR A 100 -22.09 34.16 14.99
C TYR A 100 -20.82 33.72 15.72
N ILE A 101 -20.92 32.64 16.52
CA ILE A 101 -19.75 32.01 17.15
C ILE A 101 -18.72 31.62 16.09
N GLU A 102 -19.12 30.95 15.01
CA GLU A 102 -18.21 30.56 13.93
C GLU A 102 -17.54 31.78 13.28
N ASN A 103 -18.26 32.88 13.05
CA ASN A 103 -17.72 34.12 12.49
C ASN A 103 -16.64 34.74 13.41
N ILE A 104 -16.91 34.84 14.71
CA ILE A 104 -15.95 35.41 15.67
C ILE A 104 -14.71 34.52 15.83
N THR A 105 -14.92 33.20 15.94
CA THR A 105 -13.84 32.22 16.16
C THR A 105 -12.97 31.98 14.91
N SER A 106 -13.53 32.16 13.71
CA SER A 106 -12.81 32.08 12.43
C SER A 106 -12.20 33.41 11.97
N HIS A 107 -12.19 34.43 12.83
CA HIS A 107 -11.54 35.71 12.51
C HIS A 107 -10.06 35.52 12.15
N VAL A 108 -9.65 36.05 11.00
CA VAL A 108 -8.26 36.01 10.53
C VAL A 108 -7.50 37.22 11.07
N PHE A 109 -6.55 36.97 11.97
CA PHE A 109 -5.73 38.04 12.55
C PHE A 109 -4.59 38.46 11.62
N ASN A 110 -4.45 39.77 11.43
CA ASN A 110 -3.24 40.35 10.83
C ASN A 110 -2.29 40.76 11.94
N LEU A 111 -1.20 40.01 12.15
CA LEU A 111 -0.25 40.26 13.22
C LEU A 111 0.43 41.64 13.16
N LYS A 112 0.39 42.32 12.01
CA LYS A 112 0.93 43.66 11.82
C LYS A 112 0.01 44.79 12.28
N LYS A 113 -1.20 44.48 12.76
CA LYS A 113 -2.20 45.46 13.21
C LYS A 113 -2.73 45.09 14.60
N ASN A 114 -2.96 46.09 15.43
CA ASN A 114 -3.69 45.93 16.69
C ASN A 114 -5.20 46.10 16.43
N PRO A 115 -6.10 45.38 17.13
CA PRO A 115 -5.85 44.36 18.16
C PRO A 115 -5.55 42.95 17.63
N LEU A 116 -4.86 42.15 18.46
CA LEU A 116 -4.63 40.70 18.23
C LEU A 116 -5.63 39.82 19.02
N TYR A 117 -6.80 40.38 19.29
CA TYR A 117 -7.95 39.72 19.90
C TYR A 117 -9.24 40.20 19.20
N LYS A 118 -10.31 39.41 19.33
CA LYS A 118 -11.68 39.78 18.94
C LYS A 118 -12.62 39.31 20.05
N PHE A 119 -13.21 40.27 20.77
CA PHE A 119 -14.19 39.98 21.80
C PHE A 119 -15.59 40.26 21.27
N ALA A 120 -16.56 39.45 21.69
CA ALA A 120 -17.95 39.63 21.33
C ALA A 120 -18.88 39.27 22.49
N LEU A 121 -19.98 40.02 22.61
CA LEU A 121 -21.07 39.77 23.54
C LEU A 121 -22.38 39.65 22.76
N LEU A 122 -22.90 38.44 22.66
CA LEU A 122 -24.17 38.15 22.00
C LEU A 122 -25.29 38.20 23.05
N HIS A 123 -26.12 39.22 22.98
CA HIS A 123 -27.26 39.40 23.87
C HIS A 123 -28.47 38.63 23.31
N VAL A 124 -28.74 37.46 23.89
CA VAL A 124 -29.85 36.59 23.45
C VAL A 124 -31.18 37.13 23.99
N ASN A 125 -31.24 37.41 25.29
CA ASN A 125 -32.34 38.12 25.94
C ASN A 125 -31.89 38.71 27.29
N LYS A 126 -32.81 39.36 28.02
CA LYS A 126 -32.51 40.10 29.26
C LYS A 126 -31.72 39.30 30.30
N ASN A 127 -31.87 37.97 30.34
CA ASN A 127 -31.23 37.12 31.33
C ASN A 127 -30.27 36.09 30.69
N HIS A 128 -29.87 36.27 29.44
CA HIS A 128 -29.06 35.30 28.70
C HIS A 128 -28.14 36.00 27.70
N CYS A 129 -26.82 35.87 27.91
CA CYS A 129 -25.79 36.39 27.01
C CYS A 129 -24.74 35.32 26.72
N ILE A 130 -24.08 35.41 25.57
CA ILE A 130 -22.92 34.58 25.23
C ILE A 130 -21.71 35.49 25.08
N LEU A 131 -20.70 35.32 25.95
CA LEU A 131 -19.43 36.02 25.89
C LEU A 131 -18.41 35.17 25.12
N ILE A 132 -17.86 35.73 24.05
CA ILE A 132 -16.92 35.07 23.15
C ILE A 132 -15.60 35.84 23.18
N LEU A 133 -14.51 35.14 23.48
CA LEU A 133 -13.17 35.70 23.53
C LEU A 133 -12.31 34.94 22.54
N ASN A 134 -11.94 35.55 21.42
CA ASN A 134 -11.01 34.96 20.47
C ASN A 134 -9.68 35.72 20.53
N ILE A 135 -8.59 35.03 20.85
CA ILE A 135 -7.27 35.65 21.03
C ILE A 135 -6.26 34.88 20.17
N HIS A 136 -5.33 35.58 19.53
CA HIS A 136 -4.26 34.91 18.79
C HIS A 136 -3.19 34.36 19.75
N HIS A 137 -2.73 33.12 19.51
CA HIS A 137 -1.78 32.40 20.38
C HIS A 137 -0.41 33.11 20.56
N ILE A 138 -0.06 34.06 19.67
CA ILE A 138 1.17 34.87 19.81
C ILE A 138 1.16 35.81 21.03
N ILE A 139 -0.03 36.13 21.58
CA ILE A 139 -0.17 36.99 22.78
C ILE A 139 -0.81 36.26 23.97
N SER A 140 -1.11 34.96 23.84
CA SER A 140 -1.85 34.20 24.84
C SER A 140 -1.42 32.73 24.86
N ASP A 141 -1.72 32.05 25.95
CA ASP A 141 -1.58 30.60 26.11
C ASP A 141 -2.63 30.10 27.11
N ALA A 142 -2.65 28.79 27.39
CA ALA A 142 -3.63 28.19 28.29
C ALA A 142 -3.62 28.78 29.72
N ILE A 143 -2.45 29.23 30.21
CA ILE A 143 -2.35 29.85 31.54
C ILE A 143 -2.80 31.31 31.51
N THR A 144 -2.59 32.01 30.40
CA THR A 144 -3.18 33.34 30.17
C THR A 144 -4.70 33.26 30.25
N ALA A 145 -5.32 32.24 29.67
CA ALA A 145 -6.76 32.00 29.80
C ALA A 145 -7.20 31.81 31.27
N SER A 146 -6.48 31.01 32.06
CA SER A 146 -6.77 30.87 33.51
C SER A 146 -6.62 32.17 34.28
N THR A 147 -5.63 32.98 33.92
CA THR A 147 -5.35 34.29 34.55
C THR A 147 -6.44 35.28 34.19
N PHE A 148 -6.90 35.28 32.95
CA PHE A 148 -8.05 36.07 32.50
C PHE A 148 -9.29 35.77 33.33
N ILE A 149 -9.65 34.50 33.53
CA ILE A 149 -10.85 34.10 34.30
C ILE A 149 -10.80 34.71 35.71
N ASN A 150 -9.67 34.56 36.41
CA ASN A 150 -9.51 35.10 37.76
C ASN A 150 -9.60 36.64 37.80
N ILE A 151 -8.93 37.33 36.88
CA ILE A 151 -8.93 38.79 36.82
C ILE A 151 -10.32 39.32 36.46
N PHE A 152 -10.98 38.71 35.47
CA PHE A 152 -12.29 39.11 35.01
C PHE A 152 -13.35 38.92 36.10
N SER A 153 -13.38 37.77 36.78
CA SER A 153 -14.29 37.53 37.92
C SER A 153 -14.11 38.58 39.01
N ASN A 154 -12.87 38.87 39.39
CA ASN A 154 -12.59 39.88 40.42
C ASN A 154 -13.03 41.28 40.01
N LEU A 155 -12.81 41.69 38.76
CA LEU A 155 -13.21 43.00 38.26
C LEU A 155 -14.73 43.13 38.17
N TYR A 156 -15.41 42.12 37.63
CA TYR A 156 -16.87 42.10 37.50
C TYR A 156 -17.54 42.19 38.87
N ASN A 157 -17.14 41.32 39.79
CA ASN A 157 -17.71 41.28 41.14
C ASN A 157 -17.41 42.55 41.93
N SER A 158 -16.19 43.11 41.80
CA SER A 158 -15.84 44.38 42.44
C SER A 158 -16.64 45.55 41.87
N PHE A 159 -16.95 45.54 40.57
CA PHE A 159 -17.73 46.61 39.93
C PHE A 159 -19.16 46.65 40.46
N LEU A 160 -19.76 45.49 40.72
CA LEU A 160 -21.10 45.41 41.29
C LEU A 160 -21.19 46.02 42.70
N VAL A 161 -20.10 45.98 43.46
CA VAL A 161 -20.04 46.52 44.83
C VAL A 161 -19.59 47.98 44.85
N ASN A 162 -18.53 48.32 44.09
CA ASN A 162 -17.81 49.59 44.20
C ASN A 162 -17.97 50.52 42.98
N GLY A 163 -18.70 50.08 41.95
CA GLY A 163 -18.77 50.78 40.66
C GLY A 163 -17.40 50.85 39.96
N LYS A 164 -17.12 51.96 39.26
CA LYS A 164 -15.86 52.15 38.50
C LYS A 164 -14.62 52.43 39.36
N TYR A 165 -14.76 52.61 40.67
CA TYR A 165 -13.65 52.96 41.57
C TYR A 165 -12.96 51.69 42.09
N ILE A 166 -12.13 51.08 41.24
CA ILE A 166 -11.37 49.86 41.57
C ILE A 166 -9.87 50.16 41.39
N GLU A 167 -9.07 49.82 42.40
CA GLU A 167 -7.62 49.89 42.31
C GLU A 167 -7.08 48.69 41.51
N HIS A 168 -6.33 48.95 40.45
CA HIS A 168 -5.74 47.89 39.62
C HIS A 168 -4.43 47.40 40.24
N LYS A 169 -4.36 46.11 40.61
CA LYS A 169 -3.12 45.49 41.08
C LYS A 169 -2.09 45.46 39.95
N LYS A 170 -0.89 45.99 40.20
CA LYS A 170 0.21 45.88 39.22
C LYS A 170 0.71 44.42 39.17
N LEU A 171 0.53 43.77 38.03
CA LEU A 171 1.08 42.44 37.73
C LEU A 171 2.34 42.56 36.85
N PRO A 172 3.25 41.56 36.90
CA PRO A 172 4.38 41.47 35.97
C PRO A 172 3.90 41.51 34.53
N GLN A 173 4.56 42.31 33.69
CA GLN A 173 4.18 42.50 32.29
C GLN A 173 5.02 41.63 31.35
N PHE A 174 4.48 41.29 30.18
CA PHE A 174 5.18 40.44 29.22
C PHE A 174 6.47 41.10 28.70
N SER A 175 6.49 42.42 28.54
CA SER A 175 7.68 43.17 28.18
C SER A 175 8.82 43.05 29.21
N GLU A 176 8.50 42.93 30.50
CA GLU A 176 9.49 42.68 31.56
C GLU A 176 10.08 41.27 31.41
N TYR A 177 9.26 40.28 31.01
CA TYR A 177 9.74 38.93 30.70
C TYR A 177 10.65 38.91 29.48
N VAL A 178 10.31 39.62 28.41
CA VAL A 178 11.11 39.66 27.17
C VAL A 178 12.51 40.22 27.45
N GLU A 179 12.61 41.24 28.30
CA GLU A 179 13.90 41.79 28.75
C GLU A 179 14.66 40.80 29.63
N PHE A 180 13.96 40.08 30.52
CA PHE A 180 14.55 39.01 31.33
C PHE A 180 15.11 37.88 30.45
N GLU A 181 14.32 37.36 29.50
CA GLU A 181 14.68 36.25 28.61
C GLU A 181 15.98 36.53 27.84
N LYS A 182 16.13 37.74 27.29
CA LYS A 182 17.32 38.14 26.53
C LYS A 182 18.60 38.22 27.35
N ASN A 183 18.49 38.52 28.63
CA ASN A 183 19.63 38.63 29.53
C ASN A 183 19.93 37.32 30.28
N THR A 184 19.09 36.30 30.13
CA THR A 184 19.18 35.06 30.92
C THR A 184 20.07 33.99 30.26
N TYR A 185 20.07 33.89 28.93
CA TYR A 185 20.72 32.78 28.22
C TYR A 185 21.87 33.23 27.34
N THR A 186 22.99 32.51 27.42
CA THR A 186 24.15 32.73 26.55
C THR A 186 24.02 31.94 25.24
N ALA A 187 24.69 32.41 24.17
CA ALA A 187 24.72 31.68 22.90
C ALA A 187 25.39 30.30 23.00
N GLU A 188 26.29 30.11 23.96
CA GLU A 188 26.98 28.84 24.22
C GLU A 188 26.02 27.80 24.81
N GLU A 189 25.18 28.21 25.78
CA GLU A 189 24.14 27.36 26.35
C GLU A 189 23.07 26.93 25.32
N ILE A 190 22.67 27.84 24.44
CA ILE A 190 21.72 27.52 23.35
C ILE A 190 22.33 26.49 22.39
N ASN A 191 23.62 26.63 22.06
CA ASN A 191 24.29 25.65 21.20
C ASN A 191 24.39 24.26 21.85
N LEU A 192 24.70 24.19 23.15
CA LEU A 192 24.70 22.93 23.90
C LEU A 192 23.32 22.23 23.88
N ASP A 193 22.25 23.01 24.03
CA ASP A 193 20.89 22.50 23.92
C ASP A 193 20.58 21.97 22.51
N LEU A 194 20.97 22.71 21.48
CA LEU A 194 20.78 22.27 20.10
C LEU A 194 21.58 20.99 19.78
N ASP A 195 22.79 20.83 20.33
CA ASP A 195 23.59 19.62 20.18
C ASP A 195 22.95 18.41 20.87
N TYR A 196 22.28 18.61 22.01
CA TYR A 196 21.47 17.56 22.64
C TYR A 196 20.32 17.12 21.74
N TRP A 197 19.54 18.07 21.20
CA TRP A 197 18.40 17.78 20.32
C TRP A 197 18.82 17.09 19.03
N GLU A 198 19.91 17.54 18.40
CA GLU A 198 20.51 16.89 17.23
C GLU A 198 20.86 15.42 17.55
N ASN A 199 21.54 15.18 18.68
CA ASN A 199 21.96 13.84 19.06
C ASN A 199 20.80 12.89 19.39
N LEU A 200 19.74 13.41 20.00
CA LEU A 200 18.53 12.65 20.27
C LEU A 200 17.83 12.25 18.95
N LEU A 201 17.73 13.18 18.00
CA LEU A 201 16.84 13.04 16.84
C LEU A 201 17.51 12.45 15.59
N LYS A 202 18.84 12.38 15.53
CA LYS A 202 19.58 11.92 14.33
C LYS A 202 19.25 10.50 13.83
N LYS A 203 18.69 9.63 14.69
CA LYS A 203 18.29 8.25 14.33
C LYS A 203 16.77 8.02 14.44
N SER A 204 16.01 9.10 14.55
CA SER A 204 14.57 9.01 14.78
C SER A 204 13.79 9.07 13.48
N ASP A 205 12.68 8.36 13.45
CA ASP A 205 11.63 8.59 12.46
C ASP A 205 10.88 9.86 12.87
N LEU A 206 11.17 10.97 12.19
CA LEU A 206 10.68 12.31 12.56
C LEU A 206 9.24 12.58 12.12
N SER A 207 8.67 11.69 11.30
CA SER A 207 7.28 11.71 10.85
C SER A 207 6.66 10.34 11.10
N LEU A 208 5.45 10.32 11.65
CA LEU A 208 4.63 9.12 11.72
C LEU A 208 4.14 8.74 10.33
N ASP A 209 4.44 7.51 9.90
CA ASP A 209 3.98 6.95 8.64
C ASP A 209 3.15 5.69 8.89
N ILE A 210 1.85 5.88 9.13
CA ILE A 210 0.89 4.78 9.21
C ILE A 210 0.24 4.64 7.83
N LYS A 211 0.38 3.45 7.23
CA LYS A 211 -0.24 3.12 5.94
C LYS A 211 -1.75 3.07 6.05
N THR A 212 -2.40 4.19 5.78
CA THR A 212 -3.86 4.32 5.68
C THR A 212 -4.27 4.84 4.29
N LYS A 213 -5.58 4.80 4.00
CA LYS A 213 -6.11 5.41 2.78
C LYS A 213 -6.35 6.89 3.05
N SER A 214 -5.75 7.74 2.23
CA SER A 214 -6.03 9.17 2.30
C SER A 214 -7.44 9.46 1.78
N THR A 215 -8.24 10.22 2.53
CA THR A 215 -9.52 10.78 2.07
C THR A 215 -9.31 12.22 1.59
N GLU A 216 -10.22 12.73 0.77
CA GLU A 216 -10.18 14.14 0.29
C GLU A 216 -10.56 15.15 1.39
N SER A 217 -10.96 14.71 2.58
CA SER A 217 -11.38 15.60 3.67
C SER A 217 -10.16 16.25 4.32
N GLN A 218 -10.12 17.58 4.39
CA GLN A 218 -9.13 18.31 5.20
C GLN A 218 -9.64 18.61 6.62
N GLU A 219 -10.66 17.90 7.09
CA GLU A 219 -11.27 18.15 8.39
C GLU A 219 -10.55 17.42 9.54
N SER A 220 -10.42 18.12 10.66
CA SER A 220 -10.08 17.50 11.94
C SER A 220 -11.31 16.82 12.55
N ARG A 221 -11.11 15.68 13.21
CA ARG A 221 -12.12 15.01 14.03
C ARG A 221 -11.55 14.59 15.38
N SER A 222 -12.45 14.43 16.35
CA SER A 222 -12.11 14.05 17.72
C SER A 222 -12.95 12.85 18.18
N ILE A 223 -12.36 11.96 18.97
CA ILE A 223 -13.11 10.99 19.79
C ILE A 223 -12.78 11.18 21.27
N PHE A 224 -13.76 10.91 22.13
CA PHE A 224 -13.63 11.02 23.58
C PHE A 224 -13.89 9.67 24.23
N PHE A 225 -13.09 9.33 25.25
CA PHE A 225 -13.30 8.15 26.07
C PHE A 225 -12.69 8.36 27.46
N ARG A 226 -13.03 7.50 28.41
CA ARG A 226 -12.61 7.66 29.82
C ARG A 226 -12.23 6.33 30.45
N LEU A 227 -11.36 6.39 31.45
CA LEU A 227 -11.00 5.28 32.31
C LEU A 227 -11.43 5.61 33.74
N GLU A 228 -12.23 4.74 34.34
CA GLU A 228 -12.86 4.96 35.65
C GLU A 228 -12.57 3.78 36.59
N ASP A 229 -13.00 3.92 37.84
CA ASP A 229 -13.07 2.84 38.83
C ASP A 229 -11.73 2.11 39.06
N GLU A 230 -11.78 0.79 39.21
CA GLU A 230 -10.65 -0.07 39.57
C GLU A 230 -9.47 0.08 38.59
N LYS A 231 -9.74 0.28 37.30
CA LYS A 231 -8.68 0.41 36.29
C LYS A 231 -7.88 1.70 36.48
N TYR A 232 -8.55 2.81 36.78
CA TYR A 232 -7.85 4.06 37.05
C TYR A 232 -7.13 4.03 38.41
N GLN A 233 -7.70 3.39 39.43
CA GLN A 233 -7.01 3.20 40.71
C GLN A 233 -5.75 2.34 40.56
N ARG A 234 -5.81 1.28 39.74
CA ARG A 234 -4.65 0.44 39.41
C ARG A 234 -3.56 1.23 38.70
N LEU A 235 -3.93 2.03 37.70
CA LEU A 235 -2.99 2.94 37.04
C LEU A 235 -2.33 3.87 38.07
N LYS A 236 -3.10 4.54 38.93
CA LYS A 236 -2.56 5.43 39.98
C LYS A 236 -1.62 4.70 40.95
N ALA A 237 -1.92 3.46 41.31
CA ALA A 237 -1.05 2.64 42.16
C ALA A 237 0.30 2.38 41.48
N ILE A 238 0.30 2.00 40.20
CA ILE A 238 1.50 1.78 39.39
C ILE A 238 2.32 3.06 39.26
N ILE A 239 1.70 4.20 38.95
CA ILE A 239 2.39 5.49 38.85
C ILE A 239 3.14 5.81 40.15
N LYS A 240 2.51 5.54 41.31
CA LYS A 240 3.10 5.74 42.63
C LYS A 240 4.24 4.75 42.92
N GLU A 241 4.05 3.47 42.58
CA GLU A 241 5.03 2.40 42.81
C GLU A 241 6.31 2.59 41.97
N GLU A 242 6.15 2.82 40.67
CA GLU A 242 7.28 3.05 39.74
C GLU A 242 7.88 4.46 39.86
N LYS A 243 7.34 5.31 40.74
CA LYS A 243 7.77 6.72 40.93
C LYS A 243 7.83 7.49 39.61
N THR A 244 6.88 7.24 38.72
CA THR A 244 6.78 7.86 37.40
C THR A 244 5.61 8.86 37.36
N SER A 245 5.26 9.37 36.19
CA SER A 245 4.11 10.24 35.98
C SER A 245 3.12 9.64 35.00
N ILE A 246 1.85 10.06 35.06
CA ILE A 246 0.83 9.68 34.08
C ILE A 246 1.30 10.03 32.67
N PHE A 247 1.92 11.20 32.48
CA PHE A 247 2.50 11.60 31.20
C PHE A 247 3.50 10.58 30.65
N ILE A 248 4.46 10.13 31.46
CA ILE A 248 5.49 9.17 31.02
C ILE A 248 4.86 7.81 30.70
N PHE A 249 3.93 7.35 31.54
CA PHE A 249 3.22 6.10 31.29
C PHE A 249 2.39 6.14 30.01
N LEU A 250 1.63 7.21 29.79
CA LEU A 250 0.84 7.38 28.58
C LEU A 250 1.73 7.59 27.35
N SER A 251 2.88 8.24 27.50
CA SER A 251 3.87 8.35 26.42
C SER A 251 4.36 6.97 26.01
N ALA A 252 4.82 6.15 26.97
CA ALA A 252 5.26 4.78 26.73
C ALA A 252 4.17 3.97 26.02
N LEU A 253 2.93 4.03 26.51
CA LEU A 253 1.81 3.28 25.97
C LEU A 253 1.40 3.74 24.56
N PHE A 254 1.17 5.04 24.37
CA PHE A 254 0.71 5.62 23.11
C PHE A 254 1.78 5.51 22.02
N GLY A 255 3.03 5.85 22.33
CA GLY A 255 4.14 5.71 21.40
C GLY A 255 4.40 4.25 21.01
N SER A 256 4.37 3.33 21.99
CA SER A 256 4.51 1.90 21.70
C SER A 256 3.40 1.38 20.78
N LEU A 257 2.16 1.84 20.98
CA LEU A 257 1.05 1.46 20.11
C LEU A 257 1.22 2.02 18.69
N LEU A 258 1.59 3.31 18.56
CA LEU A 258 1.86 3.93 17.26
C LEU A 258 2.95 3.18 16.49
N LEU A 259 4.03 2.77 17.17
CA LEU A 259 5.12 1.98 16.58
C LEU A 259 4.65 0.62 16.06
N ARG A 260 3.72 -0.03 16.77
CA ARG A 260 3.13 -1.29 16.28
C ARG A 260 2.29 -1.07 15.03
N TYR A 261 1.54 0.04 14.96
CA TYR A 261 0.70 0.38 13.81
C TYR A 261 1.48 0.86 12.59
N SER A 262 2.59 1.59 12.79
CA SER A 262 3.43 2.09 11.70
C SER A 262 4.50 1.10 11.25
N GLY A 263 4.94 0.20 12.13
CA GLY A 263 6.09 -0.67 11.91
C GLY A 263 7.43 0.09 11.92
N GLN A 264 7.44 1.35 12.38
CA GLN A 264 8.63 2.18 12.51
C GLN A 264 9.49 1.76 13.72
N SER A 265 10.71 2.30 13.77
CA SER A 265 11.65 2.01 14.86
C SER A 265 11.55 2.99 16.03
N SER A 266 11.08 4.21 15.73
CA SER A 266 10.86 5.25 16.72
C SER A 266 9.72 6.18 16.30
N VAL A 267 9.19 6.92 17.27
CA VAL A 267 8.17 7.94 17.06
C VAL A 267 8.52 9.12 17.95
N VAL A 268 8.31 10.34 17.45
CA VAL A 268 8.58 11.56 18.23
C VAL A 268 7.26 12.22 18.57
N LEU A 269 6.96 12.29 19.86
CA LEU A 269 5.82 13.02 20.39
C LEU A 269 6.21 14.48 20.64
N ASN A 270 5.32 15.40 20.33
CA ASN A 270 5.35 16.76 20.83
C ASN A 270 4.53 16.86 22.10
N TYR A 271 4.99 17.69 23.03
CA TYR A 271 4.15 18.15 24.12
C TYR A 271 4.46 19.61 24.47
N PRO A 272 3.42 20.42 24.71
CA PRO A 272 3.58 21.80 25.13
C PRO A 272 4.07 21.86 26.58
N VAL A 273 4.97 22.80 26.85
CA VAL A 273 5.45 23.14 28.18
C VAL A 273 5.25 24.62 28.45
N ASN A 274 4.93 24.94 29.71
CA ASN A 274 4.93 26.30 30.19
C ASN A 274 6.34 26.73 30.59
N MET A 275 6.82 27.82 29.98
CA MET A 275 8.15 28.37 30.21
C MET A 275 8.17 29.57 31.16
N ARG A 276 7.06 29.91 31.84
CA ARG A 276 7.02 31.00 32.83
C ARG A 276 8.05 30.75 33.95
N PRO A 277 9.04 31.65 34.12
CA PRO A 277 9.95 31.57 35.25
C PRO A 277 9.28 32.01 36.55
N THR A 278 9.94 31.75 37.68
CA THR A 278 9.52 32.26 38.99
C THR A 278 9.42 33.79 38.94
N GLY A 279 8.32 34.35 39.45
CA GLY A 279 8.02 35.78 39.38
C GLY A 279 7.06 36.17 38.26
N PHE A 280 6.87 35.34 37.23
CA PHE A 280 5.99 35.63 36.07
C PHE A 280 4.75 34.74 36.01
N ARG A 281 4.38 34.07 37.11
CA ARG A 281 3.25 33.11 37.14
C ARG A 281 1.90 33.75 36.80
N GLU A 282 1.68 35.00 37.22
CA GLU A 282 0.46 35.78 36.95
C GLU A 282 0.58 36.63 35.66
N CYS A 283 1.69 36.50 34.90
CA CYS A 283 1.90 37.26 33.67
C CYS A 283 1.09 36.65 32.51
N THR A 284 0.28 37.48 31.86
CA THR A 284 -0.38 37.16 30.60
C THR A 284 0.61 37.27 29.43
N GLY A 285 0.56 36.33 28.48
CA GLY A 285 1.43 36.35 27.30
C GLY A 285 1.69 34.95 26.75
N CYS A 286 2.54 34.87 25.72
CA CYS A 286 2.92 33.61 25.09
C CYS A 286 4.19 33.02 25.73
N PHE A 287 4.02 32.01 26.59
CA PHE A 287 5.12 31.28 27.24
C PHE A 287 5.16 29.80 26.87
N VAL A 288 4.41 29.39 25.84
CA VAL A 288 4.38 27.99 25.43
C VAL A 288 5.58 27.66 24.55
N ASN A 289 6.28 26.58 24.88
CA ASN A 289 7.24 25.93 23.99
C ASN A 289 6.80 24.48 23.74
N ASN A 290 7.21 23.89 22.62
CA ASN A 290 7.01 22.46 22.37
C ASN A 290 8.32 21.73 22.60
N ILE A 291 8.29 20.72 23.47
CA ILE A 291 9.43 19.82 23.65
C ILE A 291 9.14 18.51 22.93
N LEU A 292 10.20 17.93 22.36
CA LEU A 292 10.18 16.65 21.69
C LEU A 292 10.45 15.49 22.66
N PHE A 293 9.72 14.40 22.46
CA PHE A 293 9.82 13.18 23.24
C PHE A 293 9.91 11.99 22.30
N GLN A 294 11.13 11.56 22.01
CA GLN A 294 11.39 10.38 21.19
C GLN A 294 11.11 9.11 21.99
N ILE A 295 10.35 8.20 21.39
CA ILE A 295 10.10 6.86 21.91
C ILE A 295 10.65 5.88 20.89
N SER A 296 11.51 4.97 21.35
CA SER A 296 12.04 3.87 20.57
C SER A 296 11.92 2.60 21.39
N ILE A 297 11.43 1.51 20.77
CA ILE A 297 11.31 0.23 21.47
C ILE A 297 12.44 -0.68 21.03
N ASP A 298 13.18 -1.19 22.01
CA ASP A 298 14.02 -2.38 21.84
C ASP A 298 13.16 -3.62 22.15
N HIS A 299 13.23 -4.61 21.29
CA HIS A 299 12.41 -5.82 21.32
C HIS A 299 12.66 -6.70 22.55
N ASN A 300 13.83 -6.56 23.19
CA ASN A 300 14.19 -7.31 24.39
C ASN A 300 13.86 -6.56 25.69
N LYS A 301 13.17 -5.41 25.63
CA LYS A 301 12.83 -4.61 26.81
C LYS A 301 11.41 -4.86 27.31
N SER A 302 11.30 -4.87 28.63
CA SER A 302 10.04 -4.81 29.36
C SER A 302 9.42 -3.41 29.32
N PHE A 303 8.13 -3.31 29.64
CA PHE A 303 7.47 -2.02 29.75
C PHE A 303 8.07 -1.18 30.90
N ARG A 304 8.45 -1.83 32.01
CA ARG A 304 9.12 -1.17 33.15
C ARG A 304 10.43 -0.50 32.73
N GLU A 305 11.26 -1.18 31.95
CA GLU A 305 12.52 -0.61 31.44
C GLU A 305 12.26 0.63 30.57
N LEU A 306 11.26 0.57 29.69
CA LEU A 306 10.87 1.74 28.88
C LEU A 306 10.43 2.92 29.74
N LEU A 307 9.64 2.70 30.81
CA LEU A 307 9.25 3.78 31.74
C LEU A 307 10.47 4.45 32.38
N ASN A 308 11.48 3.68 32.77
CA ASN A 308 12.70 4.20 33.36
C ASN A 308 13.51 5.03 32.35
N GLU A 309 13.66 4.55 31.12
CA GLU A 309 14.36 5.26 30.04
C GLU A 309 13.68 6.59 29.72
N LEU A 310 12.36 6.57 29.54
CA LEU A 310 11.57 7.77 29.27
C LEU A 310 11.60 8.74 30.45
N SER A 311 11.67 8.26 31.70
CA SER A 311 11.85 9.11 32.89
C SER A 311 13.22 9.80 32.91
N ILE A 312 14.28 9.13 32.47
CA ILE A 312 15.62 9.72 32.33
C ILE A 312 15.61 10.76 31.21
N GLN A 313 15.10 10.40 30.04
CA GLN A 313 14.99 11.31 28.89
C GLN A 313 14.16 12.55 29.24
N ARG A 314 13.03 12.42 29.95
CA ARG A 314 12.20 13.57 30.35
C ARG A 314 12.97 14.58 31.19
N ARG A 315 13.83 14.10 32.11
CA ARG A 315 14.69 14.97 32.91
C ARG A 315 15.74 15.65 32.04
N GLN A 316 16.38 14.93 31.13
CA GLN A 316 17.37 15.49 30.20
C GLN A 316 16.75 16.51 29.24
N SER A 317 15.65 16.17 28.58
CA SER A 317 14.90 17.07 27.69
C SER A 317 14.43 18.35 28.41
N LYS A 318 14.10 18.27 29.70
CA LYS A 318 13.73 19.46 30.49
C LYS A 318 14.92 20.39 30.77
N LEU A 319 16.15 19.89 30.85
CA LEU A 319 17.34 20.74 31.02
C LEU A 319 17.65 21.54 29.74
N HIS A 320 17.26 21.02 28.57
CA HIS A 320 17.52 21.61 27.25
C HIS A 320 16.28 22.25 26.62
N GLN A 321 15.27 22.60 27.43
CA GLN A 321 13.98 23.15 26.97
C GLN A 321 14.04 24.62 26.53
N ARG A 322 15.25 25.23 26.52
CA ARG A 322 15.46 26.64 26.18
C ARG A 322 15.28 26.87 24.67
N CYS A 323 15.71 25.91 23.85
CA CYS A 323 15.53 25.96 22.41
C CYS A 323 14.06 25.83 22.01
N THR A 324 13.66 26.65 21.03
CA THR A 324 12.38 26.53 20.36
C THR A 324 12.40 25.38 19.36
N LEU A 325 11.21 24.84 19.05
CA LEU A 325 11.06 23.84 17.99
C LEU A 325 11.60 24.33 16.64
N THR A 326 11.45 25.63 16.33
CA THR A 326 11.96 26.23 15.10
C THR A 326 13.49 26.13 15.02
N GLU A 327 14.21 26.49 16.08
CA GLU A 327 15.67 26.41 16.12
C GLU A 327 16.16 24.95 16.01
N ILE A 328 15.44 24.01 16.64
CA ILE A 328 15.73 22.57 16.49
C ILE A 328 15.55 22.14 15.03
N VAL A 329 14.45 22.53 14.38
CA VAL A 329 14.18 22.21 12.97
C VAL A 329 15.24 22.81 12.05
N GLU A 330 15.64 24.06 12.27
CA GLU A 330 16.71 24.71 11.51
C GLU A 330 18.03 23.96 11.66
N ARG A 331 18.43 23.62 12.90
CA ARG A 331 19.63 22.83 13.17
C ARG A 331 19.61 21.48 12.44
N LEU A 332 18.49 20.76 12.51
CA LEU A 332 18.36 19.46 11.85
C LEU A 332 18.37 19.57 10.31
N ARG A 333 17.88 20.69 9.74
CA ARG A 333 17.97 20.97 8.29
C ARG A 333 19.41 21.26 7.87
N GLU A 334 20.13 22.11 8.61
CA GLU A 334 21.54 22.41 8.37
C GLU A 334 22.41 21.15 8.35
N LYS A 335 22.08 20.19 9.21
CA LYS A 335 22.77 18.90 9.33
C LYS A 335 22.28 17.83 8.35
N ASN A 336 21.35 18.15 7.45
CA ASN A 336 20.72 17.21 6.51
C ASN A 336 20.06 15.98 7.17
N ILE A 337 19.59 16.14 8.41
CA ILE A 337 18.84 15.11 9.17
C ILE A 337 17.36 15.14 8.76
N LEU A 338 16.78 16.34 8.60
CA LEU A 338 15.41 16.51 8.13
C LEU A 338 15.31 16.46 6.60
N LYS A 339 14.51 15.54 6.06
CA LYS A 339 14.16 15.44 4.63
C LYS A 339 12.64 15.41 4.44
N GLY A 340 12.09 16.33 3.65
CA GLY A 340 10.64 16.46 3.45
C GLY A 340 10.04 17.71 4.10
N GLN A 341 8.70 17.82 4.11
CA GLN A 341 7.99 19.01 4.58
C GLN A 341 7.17 18.80 5.87
N GLN A 342 6.86 17.56 6.27
CA GLN A 342 6.04 17.26 7.46
C GLN A 342 6.85 16.45 8.48
N PHE A 343 6.90 16.94 9.72
CA PHE A 343 7.64 16.34 10.84
C PHE A 343 6.93 16.67 12.15
N PHE A 344 7.17 15.85 13.17
CA PHE A 344 6.61 16.03 14.51
C PHE A 344 5.09 16.16 14.46
N ASN A 345 4.43 15.20 13.81
CA ASN A 345 3.00 15.18 13.53
C ASN A 345 2.20 14.41 14.59
N VAL A 346 2.77 14.19 15.78
CA VAL A 346 2.13 13.46 16.88
C VAL A 346 2.19 14.27 18.16
N ASP A 347 1.05 14.52 18.79
CA ASP A 347 0.98 15.24 20.07
C ASP A 347 0.53 14.34 21.24
N LEU A 348 1.06 14.61 22.43
CA LEU A 348 0.54 14.06 23.69
C LEU A 348 0.61 15.11 24.79
N PHE A 349 -0.50 15.48 25.42
CA PHE A 349 -0.48 16.49 26.47
C PHE A 349 -1.63 16.40 27.47
N GLU A 350 -1.45 17.05 28.62
CA GLU A 350 -2.48 17.20 29.63
C GLU A 350 -3.31 18.47 29.35
N ALA A 351 -4.64 18.33 29.30
CA ALA A 351 -5.55 19.44 29.04
C ALA A 351 -5.82 20.23 30.34
N PHE A 352 -5.49 21.52 30.35
CA PHE A 352 -5.57 22.38 31.56
C PHE A 352 -6.89 23.15 31.71
N LEU A 353 -7.72 23.27 30.67
CA LEU A 353 -8.81 24.25 30.63
C LEU A 353 -10.13 23.84 31.33
N GLY A 354 -10.22 22.62 31.85
CA GLY A 354 -11.49 22.06 32.34
C GLY A 354 -11.84 22.29 33.82
N SER A 355 -11.23 23.25 34.55
CA SER A 355 -11.39 23.27 36.02
C SER A 355 -11.42 24.63 36.74
N ILE A 356 -11.36 25.77 36.06
CA ILE A 356 -11.49 27.08 36.73
C ILE A 356 -12.87 27.68 36.38
N PRO A 357 -13.84 27.66 37.31
CA PRO A 357 -15.14 28.26 37.07
C PRO A 357 -14.99 29.78 36.98
N LEU A 358 -15.61 30.37 35.94
CA LEU A 358 -15.80 31.82 35.89
C LEU A 358 -16.90 32.16 36.88
N ASP A 359 -16.53 32.79 37.99
CA ASP A 359 -17.44 33.12 39.09
C ASP A 359 -17.91 34.57 38.98
N LEU A 360 -19.21 34.74 38.75
CA LEU A 360 -19.87 36.04 38.56
C LEU A 360 -21.10 36.09 39.49
N ILE A 361 -21.18 37.10 40.34
CA ILE A 361 -22.31 37.29 41.27
C ILE A 361 -23.63 37.31 40.49
N ASP A 362 -24.60 36.50 40.94
CA ASP A 362 -25.95 36.36 40.39
C ASP A 362 -26.03 35.92 38.91
N VAL A 363 -24.96 35.31 38.38
CA VAL A 363 -24.90 34.77 37.00
C VAL A 363 -24.41 33.33 37.01
N GLU A 364 -25.22 32.42 36.47
CA GLU A 364 -24.82 31.06 36.14
C GLU A 364 -23.93 31.08 34.89
N VAL A 365 -22.74 30.50 34.98
CA VAL A 365 -21.78 30.44 33.87
C VAL A 365 -21.53 29.01 33.43
N ASN A 366 -21.75 28.74 32.15
CA ASN A 366 -21.41 27.48 31.50
C ASN A 366 -20.37 27.72 30.39
N SER A 367 -19.31 26.91 30.33
CA SER A 367 -18.37 26.98 29.20
C SER A 367 -18.91 26.21 27.99
N ILE A 368 -18.96 26.84 26.82
CA ILE A 368 -19.29 26.14 25.57
C ILE A 368 -17.99 25.53 25.01
N LYS A 369 -17.96 24.21 24.85
CA LYS A 369 -16.87 23.50 24.18
C LYS A 369 -16.94 23.82 22.67
N TYR A 370 -15.96 24.53 22.15
CA TYR A 370 -15.81 24.81 20.73
C TYR A 370 -14.58 24.08 20.18
N GLU A 371 -14.78 23.22 19.18
CA GLU A 371 -13.69 22.53 18.50
C GLU A 371 -13.32 23.26 17.22
N ALA A 372 -12.11 23.82 17.16
CA ALA A 372 -11.60 24.40 15.93
C ALA A 372 -11.42 23.30 14.87
N LYS A 373 -11.99 23.48 13.68
CA LYS A 373 -12.03 22.47 12.61
C LYS A 373 -10.71 22.23 11.86
N LYS A 374 -9.54 22.64 12.39
CA LYS A 374 -8.25 22.51 11.67
C LYS A 374 -7.12 22.08 12.61
N ILE A 375 -6.53 20.94 12.28
CA ILE A 375 -5.30 20.41 12.88
C ILE A 375 -4.14 20.58 11.88
N GLN A 376 -2.92 20.73 12.38
CA GLN A 376 -1.66 20.65 11.60
C GLN A 376 -0.99 19.26 11.65
N ASN A 377 -1.26 18.49 12.70
CA ASN A 377 -0.69 17.17 12.99
C ASN A 377 -1.57 16.00 12.51
N ASP A 378 -1.02 14.78 12.52
CA ASP A 378 -1.73 13.62 12.02
C ASP A 378 -2.63 12.99 13.08
N ILE A 379 -2.11 12.88 14.30
CA ILE A 379 -2.83 12.34 15.45
C ILE A 379 -2.30 12.93 16.76
N GLY A 380 -3.19 13.33 17.66
CA GLY A 380 -2.85 13.87 18.97
C GLY A 380 -3.71 13.24 20.06
N MET A 381 -3.13 13.04 21.24
CA MET A 381 -3.86 12.61 22.43
C MET A 381 -3.78 13.68 23.52
N ALA A 382 -4.92 14.19 23.94
CA ALA A 382 -5.03 15.00 25.15
C ALA A 382 -5.66 14.16 26.27
N TYR A 383 -5.22 14.36 27.52
CA TYR A 383 -5.83 13.71 28.68
C TYR A 383 -6.10 14.71 29.81
N GLN A 384 -7.11 14.43 30.64
CA GLN A 384 -7.42 15.21 31.84
C GLN A 384 -7.65 14.28 33.02
N THR A 385 -6.93 14.50 34.11
CA THR A 385 -7.09 13.70 35.34
C THR A 385 -8.09 14.33 36.28
N HIS A 386 -8.98 13.49 36.82
CA HIS A 386 -9.93 13.82 37.86
C HIS A 386 -9.68 12.94 39.10
N PRO A 387 -10.35 13.20 40.24
CA PRO A 387 -10.17 12.37 41.44
C PRO A 387 -10.44 10.86 41.19
N ASN A 388 -11.50 10.54 40.46
CA ASN A 388 -11.98 9.16 40.27
C ASN A 388 -11.92 8.65 38.83
N MET A 389 -11.50 9.48 37.88
CA MET A 389 -11.41 9.12 36.47
C MET A 389 -10.29 9.86 35.75
N ILE A 390 -9.93 9.37 34.57
CA ILE A 390 -9.12 10.10 33.58
C ILE A 390 -9.89 10.10 32.25
N GLU A 391 -10.01 11.28 31.65
CA GLU A 391 -10.64 11.48 30.35
C GLU A 391 -9.57 11.63 29.27
N PHE A 392 -9.83 11.07 28.11
CA PHE A 392 -8.96 11.12 26.93
C PHE A 392 -9.71 11.71 25.76
N LYS A 393 -8.98 12.48 24.95
CA LYS A 393 -9.39 12.96 23.64
C LYS A 393 -8.34 12.53 22.63
N ILE A 394 -8.73 11.80 21.59
CA ILE A 394 -7.88 11.60 20.41
C ILE A 394 -8.39 12.50 19.30
N GLU A 395 -7.55 13.43 18.88
CA GLU A 395 -7.73 14.30 17.74
C GLU A 395 -6.95 13.74 16.55
N TYR A 396 -7.53 13.73 15.36
CA TYR A 396 -6.88 13.14 14.19
C TYR A 396 -7.27 13.82 12.88
N ASN A 397 -6.37 13.71 11.90
CA ASN A 397 -6.59 14.17 10.54
C ASN A 397 -7.50 13.20 9.79
N ALA A 398 -8.75 13.59 9.49
CA ALA A 398 -9.69 12.73 8.76
C ALA A 398 -9.28 12.49 7.29
N ALA A 399 -8.35 13.30 6.76
CA ALA A 399 -7.68 13.02 5.49
C ALA A 399 -6.85 11.75 5.56
N LYS A 400 -6.33 11.37 6.73
CA LYS A 400 -5.43 10.22 6.90
C LYS A 400 -6.09 9.05 7.60
N PHE A 401 -6.91 9.29 8.62
CA PHE A 401 -7.49 8.23 9.43
C PHE A 401 -9.02 8.21 9.31
N SER A 402 -9.59 7.04 9.05
CA SER A 402 -11.03 6.85 9.14
C SER A 402 -11.48 6.77 10.60
N GLU A 403 -12.73 7.11 10.85
CA GLU A 403 -13.33 6.99 12.19
C GLU A 403 -13.28 5.55 12.72
N SER A 404 -13.54 4.57 11.86
CA SER A 404 -13.41 3.14 12.18
C SER A 404 -11.99 2.73 12.56
N PHE A 405 -10.97 3.31 11.91
CA PHE A 405 -9.57 3.05 12.25
C PHE A 405 -9.25 3.59 13.64
N ILE A 406 -9.69 4.81 13.93
CA ILE A 406 -9.44 5.48 15.22
C ILE A 406 -10.20 4.79 16.35
N ASP A 407 -11.41 4.28 16.12
CA ASP A 407 -12.13 3.46 17.08
C ASP A 407 -11.40 2.15 17.41
N ASN A 408 -10.84 1.48 16.39
CA ASN A 408 -10.02 0.29 16.61
C ASN A 408 -8.71 0.61 17.32
N PHE A 409 -8.09 1.75 17.00
CA PHE A 409 -6.90 2.23 17.69
C PHE A 409 -7.19 2.50 19.18
N LYS A 410 -8.31 3.17 19.50
CA LYS A 410 -8.80 3.37 20.88
C LYS A 410 -9.00 2.04 21.61
N ASN A 411 -9.64 1.06 20.97
CA ASN A 411 -9.86 -0.25 21.58
C ASN A 411 -8.53 -0.97 21.87
N SER A 412 -7.58 -0.87 20.94
CA SER A 412 -6.24 -1.42 21.10
C SER A 412 -5.46 -0.73 22.22
N PHE A 413 -5.60 0.59 22.34
CA PHE A 413 -5.03 1.37 23.44
C PHE A 413 -5.58 0.94 24.81
N LEU A 414 -6.90 0.77 24.93
CA LEU A 414 -7.52 0.32 26.18
C LEU A 414 -7.15 -1.12 26.54
N GLN A 415 -7.04 -2.00 25.54
CA GLN A 415 -6.59 -3.37 25.74
C GLN A 415 -5.13 -3.40 26.19
N PHE A 416 -4.26 -2.63 25.52
CA PHE A 416 -2.84 -2.54 25.87
C PHE A 416 -2.64 -1.97 27.28
N LEU A 417 -3.38 -0.91 27.63
CA LEU A 417 -3.38 -0.34 28.98
C LEU A 417 -3.76 -1.40 30.02
N ASN A 418 -4.80 -2.20 29.73
CA ASN A 418 -5.24 -3.26 30.63
C ASN A 418 -4.15 -4.34 30.81
N GLU A 419 -3.52 -4.80 29.74
CA GLU A 419 -2.46 -5.83 29.81
C GLU A 419 -1.21 -5.32 30.56
N VAL A 420 -0.75 -4.12 30.25
CA VAL A 420 0.42 -3.51 30.91
C VAL A 420 0.17 -3.28 32.39
N THR A 421 -1.02 -2.83 32.78
CA THR A 421 -1.35 -2.61 34.19
C THR A 421 -1.53 -3.90 34.99
N LEU A 422 -1.55 -5.07 34.35
CA LEU A 422 -1.54 -6.38 35.03
C LEU A 422 -0.12 -6.87 35.34
N ASN A 423 0.85 -6.61 34.46
CA ASN A 423 2.25 -6.99 34.65
C ASN A 423 3.15 -6.10 33.79
N LEU A 424 4.09 -5.36 34.38
CA LEU A 424 5.02 -4.46 33.67
C LEU A 424 6.28 -5.15 33.14
N ASP A 425 6.54 -6.39 33.55
CA ASP A 425 7.80 -7.09 33.32
C ASP A 425 7.79 -7.93 32.04
N TYR A 426 6.65 -8.00 31.33
CA TYR A 426 6.61 -8.60 30.01
C TYR A 426 7.29 -7.71 28.97
N LEU A 427 7.89 -8.37 27.97
CA LEU A 427 8.41 -7.70 26.79
C LEU A 427 7.28 -6.92 26.11
N ILE A 428 7.60 -5.73 25.60
CA ILE A 428 6.60 -4.80 25.04
C ILE A 428 5.80 -5.43 23.89
N TYR A 429 6.46 -6.23 23.05
CA TYR A 429 5.79 -6.96 21.96
C TYR A 429 5.08 -8.25 22.40
N GLY A 430 5.22 -8.65 23.66
CA GLY A 430 4.51 -9.79 24.25
C GLY A 430 3.07 -9.46 24.69
N TYR A 431 2.72 -8.17 24.81
CA TYR A 431 1.37 -7.78 25.17
C TYR A 431 0.40 -7.91 23.98
N SER A 432 -0.78 -8.48 24.23
CA SER A 432 -1.86 -8.48 23.24
C SER A 432 -2.49 -7.09 23.13
N ILE A 433 -2.55 -6.55 21.92
CA ILE A 433 -3.28 -5.30 21.62
C ILE A 433 -4.68 -5.56 21.05
N ILE A 434 -5.05 -6.82 20.83
CA ILE A 434 -6.40 -7.19 20.39
C ILE A 434 -7.24 -7.70 21.55
N SER A 435 -8.55 -7.43 21.47
CA SER A 435 -9.50 -7.93 22.45
C SER A 435 -9.72 -9.45 22.32
N LYS A 436 -10.15 -10.11 23.40
CA LYS A 436 -10.49 -11.55 23.35
C LYS A 436 -11.61 -11.87 22.36
N SER A 437 -12.59 -10.97 22.19
CA SER A 437 -13.69 -11.15 21.24
C SER A 437 -13.21 -11.05 19.80
N GLU A 438 -12.33 -10.09 19.50
CA GLU A 438 -11.71 -9.92 18.18
C GLU A 438 -10.78 -11.09 17.83
N SER A 439 -9.94 -11.50 18.79
CA SER A 439 -9.11 -12.70 18.66
C SER A 439 -9.96 -13.94 18.35
N LYS A 440 -11.08 -14.13 19.06
CA LYS A 440 -12.01 -15.23 18.81
C LYS A 440 -12.59 -15.16 17.39
N LYS A 441 -13.01 -13.99 16.90
CA LYS A 441 -13.51 -13.82 15.52
C LYS A 441 -12.45 -14.27 14.51
N ILE A 442 -11.23 -13.76 14.64
CA ILE A 442 -10.12 -14.08 13.71
C ILE A 442 -9.79 -15.57 13.75
N LEU A 443 -9.62 -16.15 14.94
CA LEU A 443 -9.15 -17.52 15.12
C LEU A 443 -10.22 -18.57 14.83
N THR A 444 -11.49 -18.30 15.16
CA THR A 444 -12.55 -19.34 15.16
C THR A 444 -13.66 -19.11 14.16
N GLU A 445 -13.97 -17.86 13.80
CA GLU A 445 -15.06 -17.55 12.86
C GLU A 445 -14.52 -17.38 11.43
N TRP A 446 -13.47 -16.59 11.25
CA TRP A 446 -12.91 -16.29 9.92
C TRP A 446 -11.88 -17.32 9.46
N ASN A 447 -11.16 -17.96 10.39
CA ASN A 447 -10.15 -18.99 10.12
C ASN A 447 -10.52 -20.35 10.70
N LYS A 448 -11.81 -20.69 10.70
CA LYS A 448 -12.30 -21.95 11.24
C LYS A 448 -11.60 -23.13 10.56
N TYR A 449 -10.84 -23.90 11.35
CA TYR A 449 -10.28 -25.15 10.89
C TYR A 449 -11.38 -26.23 10.83
N SER A 450 -11.47 -26.91 9.71
CA SER A 450 -12.19 -28.19 9.61
C SER A 450 -11.44 -29.12 8.68
N LYS A 451 -11.01 -30.27 9.21
CA LYS A 451 -10.41 -31.34 8.42
C LYS A 451 -11.40 -31.82 7.37
N ASN A 452 -10.98 -31.92 6.11
CA ASN A 452 -11.87 -32.38 5.06
C ASN A 452 -11.86 -33.91 4.98
N GLU A 453 -12.84 -34.54 5.61
CA GLU A 453 -13.01 -36.01 5.61
C GLU A 453 -13.24 -36.61 4.21
N LYS A 454 -13.57 -35.78 3.21
CA LYS A 454 -13.72 -36.24 1.81
C LYS A 454 -12.39 -36.57 1.14
N ILE A 455 -11.25 -36.17 1.72
CA ILE A 455 -9.92 -36.50 1.20
C ILE A 455 -9.55 -37.93 1.61
N ASN A 456 -10.09 -38.90 0.87
CA ASN A 456 -9.85 -40.33 1.10
C ASN A 456 -9.24 -41.07 -0.12
N THR A 457 -8.97 -40.34 -1.19
CA THR A 457 -8.40 -40.87 -2.44
C THR A 457 -7.49 -39.84 -3.09
N SER A 458 -6.69 -40.22 -4.08
CA SER A 458 -5.82 -39.30 -4.80
C SER A 458 -6.61 -38.52 -5.86
N VAL A 459 -6.13 -37.34 -6.25
CA VAL A 459 -6.75 -36.57 -7.34
C VAL A 459 -6.89 -37.39 -8.64
N ILE A 460 -5.90 -38.23 -8.94
CA ILE A 460 -5.91 -39.03 -10.16
C ILE A 460 -6.94 -40.14 -10.07
N SER A 461 -7.04 -40.84 -8.94
CA SER A 461 -8.07 -41.85 -8.69
C SER A 461 -9.48 -41.25 -8.77
N TYR A 462 -9.66 -40.02 -8.26
CA TYR A 462 -10.92 -39.30 -8.38
C TYR A 462 -11.30 -39.04 -9.85
N ILE A 463 -10.37 -38.49 -10.64
CA ILE A 463 -10.60 -38.24 -12.08
C ILE A 463 -10.89 -39.55 -12.81
N MET A 464 -10.21 -40.65 -12.51
CA MET A 464 -10.45 -41.93 -13.20
C MET A 464 -11.83 -42.52 -12.89
N ASN A 465 -12.34 -42.33 -11.67
CA ASN A 465 -13.72 -42.70 -11.35
C ASN A 465 -14.74 -41.85 -12.11
N ILE A 466 -14.43 -40.58 -12.38
CA ILE A 466 -15.26 -39.70 -13.20
C ILE A 466 -15.18 -40.09 -14.69
N ALA A 467 -14.00 -40.42 -15.19
CA ALA A 467 -13.77 -40.85 -16.56
C ALA A 467 -14.60 -42.11 -16.90
N LYS A 468 -14.64 -43.10 -16.00
CA LYS A 468 -15.47 -44.31 -16.15
C LYS A 468 -16.98 -44.00 -16.26
N LYS A 469 -17.46 -42.96 -15.57
CA LYS A 469 -18.88 -42.56 -15.58
C LYS A 469 -19.26 -41.69 -16.78
N ASN A 470 -18.29 -41.16 -17.51
CA ASN A 470 -18.49 -40.18 -18.59
C ASN A 470 -17.70 -40.58 -19.86
N SER A 471 -17.54 -41.88 -20.11
CA SER A 471 -16.58 -42.44 -21.09
C SER A 471 -16.68 -41.84 -22.49
N ASP A 472 -17.90 -41.60 -22.98
CA ASP A 472 -18.22 -41.09 -24.30
C ASP A 472 -18.19 -39.55 -24.40
N ARG A 473 -18.09 -38.83 -23.27
CA ARG A 473 -18.03 -37.38 -23.26
C ARG A 473 -16.67 -36.87 -23.70
N VAL A 474 -16.66 -35.68 -24.29
CA VAL A 474 -15.44 -34.96 -24.65
C VAL A 474 -14.69 -34.52 -23.39
N ALA A 475 -13.46 -34.99 -23.22
CA ALA A 475 -12.58 -34.56 -22.14
C ALA A 475 -11.67 -33.42 -22.59
N LEU A 476 -10.99 -33.58 -23.73
CA LEU A 476 -10.08 -32.57 -24.28
C LEU A 476 -10.47 -32.21 -25.71
N LYS A 477 -10.32 -30.94 -26.07
CA LYS A 477 -10.45 -30.48 -27.46
C LYS A 477 -9.36 -29.48 -27.80
N ILE A 478 -8.69 -29.68 -28.94
CA ILE A 478 -7.80 -28.70 -29.54
C ILE A 478 -8.10 -28.61 -31.04
N GLN A 479 -8.51 -27.42 -31.51
CA GLN A 479 -9.02 -27.26 -32.87
C GLN A 479 -10.11 -28.30 -33.18
N ASP A 480 -9.91 -29.16 -34.18
CA ASP A 480 -10.83 -30.23 -34.58
C ASP A 480 -10.49 -31.60 -33.94
N LYS A 481 -9.38 -31.71 -33.22
CA LYS A 481 -9.00 -32.94 -32.49
C LYS A 481 -9.77 -33.00 -31.18
N ILE A 482 -10.53 -34.08 -31.00
CA ILE A 482 -11.34 -34.38 -29.83
C ILE A 482 -10.77 -35.64 -29.17
N ILE A 483 -10.67 -35.63 -27.84
CA ILE A 483 -10.31 -36.79 -27.03
C ILE A 483 -11.43 -37.02 -26.02
N THR A 484 -12.03 -38.22 -26.02
CA THR A 484 -13.05 -38.59 -25.04
C THR A 484 -12.43 -38.97 -23.68
N TYR A 485 -13.23 -39.06 -22.63
CA TYR A 485 -12.74 -39.57 -21.33
C TYR A 485 -12.21 -41.00 -21.42
N GLU A 486 -12.80 -41.86 -22.27
CA GLU A 486 -12.29 -43.21 -22.51
C GLU A 486 -10.90 -43.20 -23.17
N GLU A 487 -10.73 -42.40 -24.22
CA GLU A 487 -9.43 -42.28 -24.91
C GLU A 487 -8.37 -41.65 -24.02
N LEU A 488 -8.76 -40.67 -23.19
CA LEU A 488 -7.91 -40.06 -22.19
C LEU A 488 -7.42 -41.10 -21.16
N ASP A 489 -8.33 -41.94 -20.66
CA ASP A 489 -8.01 -43.01 -19.71
C ASP A 489 -7.04 -44.03 -20.32
N LYS A 490 -7.33 -44.53 -21.52
CA LYS A 490 -6.49 -45.48 -22.26
C LYS A 490 -5.08 -44.93 -22.51
N LYS A 491 -4.98 -43.74 -23.13
CA LYS A 491 -3.68 -43.15 -23.47
C LYS A 491 -2.84 -42.81 -22.22
N SER A 492 -3.49 -42.36 -21.14
CA SER A 492 -2.77 -42.13 -19.88
C SER A 492 -2.36 -43.44 -19.18
N ASN A 493 -3.09 -44.56 -19.35
CA ASN A 493 -2.63 -45.88 -18.91
C ASN A 493 -1.36 -46.32 -19.65
N GLN A 494 -1.25 -46.04 -20.96
CA GLN A 494 -0.04 -46.36 -21.73
C GLN A 494 1.20 -45.65 -21.17
N VAL A 495 1.06 -44.35 -20.88
CA VAL A 495 2.13 -43.56 -20.25
C VAL A 495 2.49 -44.12 -18.87
N ALA A 496 1.50 -44.43 -18.05
CA ALA A 496 1.72 -44.94 -16.71
C ALA A 496 2.35 -46.34 -16.69
N ASN A 497 1.91 -47.26 -17.57
CA ASN A 497 2.49 -48.60 -17.73
C ASN A 497 3.93 -48.52 -18.22
N PHE A 498 4.22 -47.58 -19.13
CA PHE A 498 5.60 -47.29 -19.52
C PHE A 498 6.46 -46.85 -18.34
N ILE A 499 6.01 -45.86 -17.56
CA ILE A 499 6.77 -45.36 -16.39
C ILE A 499 6.99 -46.48 -15.37
N ASN A 500 5.95 -47.28 -15.08
CA ASN A 500 6.06 -48.43 -14.19
C ASN A 500 7.07 -49.48 -14.72
N SER A 501 7.17 -49.68 -16.04
CA SER A 501 8.15 -50.60 -16.63
C SER A 501 9.60 -50.14 -16.45
N LEU A 502 9.82 -48.85 -16.16
CA LEU A 502 11.12 -48.29 -15.79
C LEU A 502 11.42 -48.42 -14.28
N GLY A 503 10.48 -48.94 -13.49
CA GLY A 503 10.60 -49.03 -12.02
C GLY A 503 10.41 -47.70 -11.29
N LEU A 504 9.84 -46.69 -11.96
CA LEU A 504 9.59 -45.36 -11.40
C LEU A 504 8.15 -45.27 -10.86
N GLY A 505 7.96 -44.63 -9.70
CA GLY A 505 6.68 -44.51 -9.02
C GLY A 505 6.69 -43.40 -7.97
N SER A 506 6.16 -43.70 -6.77
CA SER A 506 6.03 -42.73 -5.68
C SER A 506 7.36 -42.04 -5.34
N GLU A 507 7.32 -40.71 -5.19
CA GLU A 507 8.49 -39.84 -4.93
C GLU A 507 9.52 -39.74 -6.07
N ASN A 508 9.31 -40.39 -7.21
CA ASN A 508 10.08 -40.08 -8.43
C ASN A 508 9.50 -38.85 -9.14
N PHE A 509 10.38 -38.06 -9.75
CA PHE A 509 10.04 -36.87 -10.53
C PHE A 509 10.24 -37.13 -12.03
N ILE A 510 9.17 -36.98 -12.82
CA ILE A 510 9.20 -37.15 -14.27
C ILE A 510 9.09 -35.79 -14.95
N GLY A 511 10.11 -35.44 -15.76
CA GLY A 511 10.11 -34.23 -16.57
C GLY A 511 9.14 -34.33 -17.74
N ILE A 512 8.31 -33.31 -17.95
CA ILE A 512 7.42 -33.20 -19.11
C ILE A 512 7.91 -32.04 -19.98
N TYR A 513 8.62 -32.37 -21.06
CA TYR A 513 9.19 -31.42 -22.01
C TYR A 513 8.33 -31.36 -23.28
N LEU A 514 7.13 -30.79 -23.14
CA LEU A 514 6.10 -30.74 -24.18
C LEU A 514 5.47 -29.34 -24.26
N SER A 515 5.16 -28.89 -25.47
CA SER A 515 4.34 -27.67 -25.67
C SER A 515 2.88 -27.92 -25.29
N LYS A 516 2.07 -26.87 -25.12
CA LYS A 516 0.64 -27.02 -24.79
C LYS A 516 -0.10 -27.85 -25.86
N SER A 517 -0.63 -29.00 -25.47
CA SER A 517 -1.34 -29.93 -26.36
C SER A 517 -2.23 -30.91 -25.58
N THR A 518 -3.09 -31.67 -26.27
CA THR A 518 -3.82 -32.78 -25.64
C THR A 518 -2.88 -33.82 -25.03
N ASP A 519 -1.75 -34.04 -25.70
CA ASP A 519 -0.82 -35.11 -25.37
C ASP A 519 -0.03 -34.76 -24.09
N THR A 520 0.15 -33.48 -23.81
CA THR A 520 0.69 -32.96 -22.54
C THR A 520 -0.22 -33.30 -21.37
N ILE A 521 -1.54 -33.08 -21.51
CA ILE A 521 -2.51 -33.41 -20.45
C ILE A 521 -2.56 -34.92 -20.24
N ILE A 522 -2.58 -35.71 -21.32
CA ILE A 522 -2.49 -37.17 -21.26
C ILE A 522 -1.24 -37.62 -20.48
N THR A 523 -0.09 -36.99 -20.76
CA THR A 523 1.19 -37.30 -20.12
C THR A 523 1.17 -36.97 -18.62
N ILE A 524 0.65 -35.80 -18.24
CA ILE A 524 0.47 -35.41 -16.83
C ILE A 524 -0.34 -36.46 -16.08
N LEU A 525 -1.50 -36.86 -16.61
CA LEU A 525 -2.34 -37.87 -15.97
C LEU A 525 -1.66 -39.24 -15.91
N GLY A 526 -0.90 -39.61 -16.95
CA GLY A 526 -0.12 -40.85 -16.97
C GLY A 526 0.98 -40.89 -15.92
N VAL A 527 1.71 -39.79 -15.72
CA VAL A 527 2.70 -39.65 -14.65
C VAL A 527 2.01 -39.85 -13.30
N LEU A 528 0.90 -39.15 -13.04
CA LEU A 528 0.17 -39.29 -11.77
C LEU A 528 -0.38 -40.72 -11.56
N LYS A 529 -0.83 -41.40 -12.63
CA LYS A 529 -1.32 -42.79 -12.58
C LYS A 529 -0.23 -43.79 -12.20
N SER A 530 1.02 -43.54 -12.59
CA SER A 530 2.15 -44.36 -12.14
C SER A 530 2.43 -44.20 -10.64
N GLY A 531 1.95 -43.11 -10.03
CA GLY A 531 2.24 -42.71 -8.65
C GLY A 531 3.40 -41.70 -8.55
N ALA A 532 4.08 -41.40 -9.65
CA ALA A 532 5.13 -40.39 -9.74
C ALA A 532 4.57 -38.96 -9.81
N ALA A 533 5.44 -38.00 -9.52
CA ALA A 533 5.13 -36.57 -9.61
C ALA A 533 5.69 -35.98 -10.91
N TYR A 534 4.92 -35.07 -11.53
CA TYR A 534 5.39 -34.42 -12.76
C TYR A 534 6.12 -33.10 -12.48
N VAL A 535 7.10 -32.79 -13.32
CA VAL A 535 7.82 -31.51 -13.37
C VAL A 535 7.69 -30.95 -14.78
N PRO A 536 6.91 -29.89 -15.01
CA PRO A 536 6.76 -29.33 -16.35
C PRO A 536 8.04 -28.57 -16.75
N LEU A 537 8.44 -28.72 -18.01
CA LEU A 537 9.60 -28.07 -18.61
C LEU A 537 9.16 -27.35 -19.89
N ASP A 538 9.08 -26.02 -19.87
CA ASP A 538 8.70 -25.23 -21.05
C ASP A 538 9.77 -25.35 -22.15
N PRO A 539 9.45 -25.84 -23.36
CA PRO A 539 10.39 -25.79 -24.48
C PRO A 539 10.76 -24.36 -24.91
N LYS A 540 10.02 -23.34 -24.46
CA LYS A 540 10.34 -21.93 -24.70
C LYS A 540 11.32 -21.35 -23.67
N TYR A 541 11.60 -22.05 -22.57
CA TYR A 541 12.58 -21.57 -21.60
C TYR A 541 14.00 -21.67 -22.16
N PRO A 542 14.92 -20.78 -21.72
CA PRO A 542 16.32 -20.90 -22.08
C PRO A 542 16.88 -22.24 -21.61
N LYS A 543 17.81 -22.79 -22.37
CA LYS A 543 18.39 -24.11 -22.11
C LYS A 543 19.01 -24.18 -20.71
N GLU A 544 19.74 -23.15 -20.29
CA GLU A 544 20.35 -23.08 -18.97
C GLU A 544 19.32 -23.20 -17.84
N ARG A 545 18.12 -22.63 -18.02
CA ARG A 545 17.04 -22.72 -17.04
C ARG A 545 16.46 -24.12 -16.98
N ILE A 546 16.29 -24.78 -18.12
CA ILE A 546 15.83 -26.16 -18.20
C ILE A 546 16.86 -27.10 -17.56
N ASP A 547 18.14 -26.95 -17.91
CA ASP A 547 19.25 -27.74 -17.37
C ASP A 547 19.33 -27.60 -15.84
N TYR A 548 19.14 -26.39 -15.31
CA TYR A 548 19.05 -26.17 -13.87
C TYR A 548 17.88 -26.92 -13.22
N ILE A 549 16.68 -26.86 -13.80
CA ILE A 549 15.51 -27.57 -13.26
C ILE A 549 15.73 -29.09 -13.29
N ILE A 550 16.31 -29.61 -14.37
CA ILE A 550 16.64 -31.04 -14.50
C ILE A 550 17.60 -31.46 -13.38
N GLN A 551 18.62 -30.66 -13.12
CA GLN A 551 19.62 -30.93 -12.09
C GLN A 551 19.04 -30.80 -10.67
N ASP A 552 18.31 -29.72 -10.38
CA ASP A 552 17.76 -29.44 -9.05
C ASP A 552 16.65 -30.45 -8.67
N ALA A 553 15.82 -30.88 -9.64
CA ALA A 553 14.82 -31.91 -9.41
C ALA A 553 15.34 -33.34 -9.50
N ASN A 554 16.61 -33.54 -9.88
CA ASN A 554 17.20 -34.85 -10.14
C ASN A 554 16.30 -35.73 -11.01
N LEU A 555 15.94 -35.24 -12.20
CA LEU A 555 14.97 -35.92 -13.08
C LEU A 555 15.57 -37.18 -13.69
N ASP A 556 15.11 -38.35 -13.23
CA ASP A 556 15.52 -39.67 -13.74
C ASP A 556 15.06 -39.91 -15.19
N TYR A 557 13.93 -39.29 -15.58
CA TYR A 557 13.37 -39.43 -16.91
C TYR A 557 12.62 -38.18 -17.36
N ILE A 558 12.81 -37.84 -18.64
CA ILE A 558 12.14 -36.70 -19.31
C ILE A 558 11.38 -37.23 -20.53
N ILE A 559 10.08 -36.94 -20.59
CA ILE A 559 9.20 -37.26 -21.71
C ILE A 559 9.16 -36.04 -22.66
N ASP A 560 9.65 -36.25 -23.88
CA ASP A 560 9.56 -35.32 -25.01
C ASP A 560 8.60 -35.86 -26.09
N GLU A 561 8.37 -35.08 -27.15
CA GLU A 561 7.45 -35.47 -28.23
C GLU A 561 7.85 -36.79 -28.90
N ILE A 562 9.14 -37.06 -29.09
CA ILE A 562 9.66 -38.25 -29.78
C ILE A 562 9.44 -39.50 -28.91
N LYS A 563 9.76 -39.41 -27.62
CA LYS A 563 9.54 -40.49 -26.66
C LYS A 563 8.06 -40.78 -26.50
N LEU A 564 7.21 -39.75 -26.45
CA LEU A 564 5.78 -39.91 -26.26
C LEU A 564 5.12 -40.74 -27.37
N GLN A 565 5.54 -40.56 -28.63
CA GLN A 565 5.04 -41.39 -29.74
C GLN A 565 5.37 -42.88 -29.56
N LYS A 566 6.52 -43.20 -28.96
CA LYS A 566 6.89 -44.59 -28.66
C LYS A 566 6.08 -45.14 -27.48
N ILE A 567 5.82 -44.30 -26.48
CA ILE A 567 5.06 -44.63 -25.28
C ILE A 567 3.61 -45.00 -25.61
N PHE A 568 2.99 -44.36 -26.61
CA PHE A 568 1.63 -44.71 -27.07
C PHE A 568 1.51 -46.10 -27.72
N ASN A 569 2.59 -46.88 -27.82
CA ASN A 569 2.56 -48.30 -28.20
C ASN A 569 2.61 -49.26 -27.00
N PHE A 570 2.69 -48.76 -25.76
CA PHE A 570 2.62 -49.58 -24.55
C PHE A 570 1.19 -50.06 -24.29
N SER A 571 1.07 -51.07 -23.42
CA SER A 571 -0.22 -51.60 -22.98
C SER A 571 -1.06 -50.51 -22.32
N ASP A 572 -2.35 -50.47 -22.64
CA ASP A 572 -3.35 -49.58 -22.05
C ASP A 572 -4.10 -50.21 -20.86
N ASN A 573 -3.60 -51.33 -20.33
CA ASN A 573 -4.15 -52.02 -19.15
C ASN A 573 -4.35 -51.05 -17.99
N SER A 574 -5.50 -51.15 -17.32
CA SER A 574 -5.83 -50.31 -16.17
C SER A 574 -4.87 -50.56 -15.00
N ILE A 575 -4.40 -49.48 -14.39
CA ILE A 575 -3.50 -49.53 -13.23
C ILE A 575 -4.32 -49.31 -11.95
N ASN A 576 -4.15 -50.21 -10.99
CA ASN A 576 -4.78 -50.14 -9.66
C ASN A 576 -3.73 -49.82 -8.58
N ASN A 577 -2.93 -48.77 -8.77
CA ASN A 577 -1.97 -48.33 -7.75
C ASN A 577 -2.69 -47.47 -6.70
N VAL A 578 -2.46 -47.78 -5.42
CA VAL A 578 -2.91 -46.94 -4.31
C VAL A 578 -1.87 -45.85 -4.09
N THR A 579 -2.11 -44.66 -4.65
CA THR A 579 -1.24 -43.49 -4.45
C THR A 579 -1.40 -42.96 -3.03
N ASN A 580 -0.29 -42.84 -2.29
CA ASN A 580 -0.28 -42.20 -0.98
C ASN A 580 -0.63 -40.71 -1.12
N LEU A 581 -1.59 -40.23 -0.33
CA LEU A 581 -2.10 -38.86 -0.41
C LEU A 581 -1.04 -37.81 -0.05
N ASN A 582 -0.06 -38.18 0.76
CA ASN A 582 1.02 -37.28 1.17
C ASN A 582 2.21 -37.29 0.20
N SER A 583 2.20 -38.17 -0.80
CA SER A 583 3.21 -38.17 -1.85
C SER A 583 3.09 -36.95 -2.75
N ALA A 584 4.21 -36.56 -3.35
CA ALA A 584 4.25 -35.48 -4.31
C ALA A 584 3.32 -35.77 -5.51
N ALA A 585 2.54 -34.79 -5.92
CA ALA A 585 1.77 -34.80 -7.16
C ALA A 585 2.51 -34.03 -8.26
N TYR A 586 3.09 -32.89 -7.92
CA TYR A 586 3.84 -32.07 -8.86
C TYR A 586 4.91 -31.21 -8.20
N VAL A 587 5.82 -30.71 -9.02
CA VAL A 587 6.76 -29.65 -8.67
C VAL A 587 6.64 -28.50 -9.67
N ILE A 588 6.26 -27.32 -9.18
CA ILE A 588 6.30 -26.07 -9.98
C ILE A 588 7.48 -25.22 -9.53
N TYR A 589 8.31 -24.80 -10.48
CA TYR A 589 9.43 -23.91 -10.20
C TYR A 589 8.99 -22.46 -10.22
N THR A 590 9.34 -21.73 -9.16
CA THR A 590 9.10 -20.29 -9.01
C THR A 590 10.43 -19.53 -9.00
N SER A 591 10.40 -18.22 -9.23
CA SER A 591 11.57 -17.35 -9.09
C SER A 591 12.11 -17.35 -7.65
N GLY A 592 13.43 -17.15 -7.49
CA GLY A 592 14.09 -17.21 -6.19
C GLY A 592 14.92 -15.97 -5.90
N SER A 593 14.82 -15.47 -4.67
CA SER A 593 15.57 -14.28 -4.20
C SER A 593 17.09 -14.43 -4.27
N THR A 594 17.61 -15.66 -4.27
CA THR A 594 19.03 -16.00 -4.47
C THR A 594 19.46 -16.02 -5.94
N GLY A 595 18.55 -15.68 -6.85
CA GLY A 595 18.76 -15.67 -8.30
C GLY A 595 18.71 -17.04 -8.98
N LYS A 596 18.28 -18.08 -8.27
CA LYS A 596 18.00 -19.41 -8.84
C LYS A 596 16.56 -19.83 -8.56
N PRO A 597 15.85 -20.43 -9.55
CA PRO A 597 14.50 -20.92 -9.33
C PRO A 597 14.40 -21.95 -8.19
N LYS A 598 13.24 -22.01 -7.54
CA LYS A 598 12.96 -22.93 -6.43
C LYS A 598 11.73 -23.80 -6.77
N GLY A 599 11.89 -25.12 -6.68
CA GLY A 599 10.79 -26.07 -6.89
C GLY A 599 9.87 -26.12 -5.67
N VAL A 600 8.58 -25.88 -5.85
CA VAL A 600 7.55 -26.03 -4.81
C VAL A 600 6.90 -27.40 -4.96
N VAL A 601 7.01 -28.24 -3.94
CA VAL A 601 6.48 -29.61 -3.96
C VAL A 601 5.08 -29.64 -3.35
N VAL A 602 4.08 -30.04 -4.13
CA VAL A 602 2.69 -30.14 -3.67
C VAL A 602 2.24 -31.60 -3.63
N SER A 603 1.54 -31.98 -2.57
CA SER A 603 1.03 -33.35 -2.37
C SER A 603 -0.31 -33.60 -3.07
N HIS A 604 -0.65 -34.87 -3.26
CA HIS A 604 -1.97 -35.27 -3.75
C HIS A 604 -3.12 -34.80 -2.84
N SER A 605 -2.94 -34.82 -1.51
CA SER A 605 -3.93 -34.40 -0.52
C SER A 605 -4.27 -32.92 -0.67
N SER A 606 -3.25 -32.06 -0.70
CA SER A 606 -3.41 -30.61 -0.89
C SER A 606 -4.10 -30.31 -2.23
N LEU A 607 -3.62 -30.93 -3.31
CA LEU A 607 -4.19 -30.73 -4.63
C LEU A 607 -5.65 -31.18 -4.73
N LEU A 608 -6.02 -32.33 -4.14
CA LEU A 608 -7.41 -32.78 -4.14
C LEU A 608 -8.30 -31.85 -3.32
N ASN A 609 -7.86 -31.44 -2.13
CA ASN A 609 -8.63 -30.56 -1.26
C ASN A 609 -8.96 -29.24 -1.96
N HIS A 610 -7.94 -28.60 -2.52
CA HIS A 610 -8.07 -27.40 -3.35
C HIS A 610 -9.09 -27.59 -4.48
N ASN A 611 -8.96 -28.66 -5.27
CA ASN A 611 -9.81 -28.85 -6.44
C ASN A 611 -11.26 -29.21 -6.09
N LEU A 612 -11.52 -29.87 -4.96
CA LEU A 612 -12.88 -30.09 -4.46
C LEU A 612 -13.56 -28.78 -4.07
N PHE A 613 -12.82 -27.87 -3.42
CA PHE A 613 -13.30 -26.52 -3.15
C PHE A 613 -13.62 -25.79 -4.45
N VAL A 614 -12.68 -25.75 -5.39
CA VAL A 614 -12.84 -25.07 -6.69
C VAL A 614 -14.05 -25.62 -7.45
N GLN A 615 -14.17 -26.94 -7.58
CA GLN A 615 -15.31 -27.60 -8.24
C GLN A 615 -16.64 -27.12 -7.65
N ASN A 616 -16.75 -27.03 -6.32
CA ASN A 616 -17.95 -26.60 -5.62
C ASN A 616 -18.20 -25.09 -5.79
N GLN A 617 -17.18 -24.26 -5.55
CA GLN A 617 -17.32 -22.80 -5.57
C GLN A 617 -17.58 -22.24 -6.96
N TYR A 618 -16.99 -22.85 -7.99
CA TYR A 618 -17.17 -22.45 -9.39
C TYR A 618 -18.38 -23.15 -10.02
N GLU A 619 -19.01 -24.07 -9.28
CA GLU A 619 -20.17 -24.85 -9.70
C GLU A 619 -19.92 -25.54 -11.05
N ILE A 620 -18.75 -26.18 -11.21
CA ILE A 620 -18.34 -26.80 -12.47
C ILE A 620 -19.11 -28.10 -12.66
N THR A 621 -19.81 -28.22 -13.79
CA THR A 621 -20.62 -29.38 -14.16
C THR A 621 -20.07 -30.06 -15.41
N LYS A 622 -20.53 -31.28 -15.69
CA LYS A 622 -20.15 -32.01 -16.92
C LYS A 622 -20.45 -31.26 -18.22
N ASN A 623 -21.34 -30.27 -18.20
CA ASN A 623 -21.75 -29.50 -19.39
C ASN A 623 -20.87 -28.27 -19.62
N ASP A 624 -19.97 -27.96 -18.70
CA ASP A 624 -19.09 -26.81 -18.80
C ASP A 624 -17.93 -27.05 -19.76
N ARG A 625 -17.46 -25.96 -20.35
CA ARG A 625 -16.29 -25.92 -21.23
C ARG A 625 -15.32 -24.89 -20.67
N VAL A 626 -14.17 -25.37 -20.22
CA VAL A 626 -13.15 -24.55 -19.55
C VAL A 626 -11.98 -24.33 -20.50
N LEU A 627 -11.54 -23.08 -20.66
CA LEU A 627 -10.37 -22.78 -21.47
C LEU A 627 -9.09 -23.03 -20.67
N GLN A 628 -8.16 -23.80 -21.22
CA GLN A 628 -6.80 -23.97 -20.70
C GLN A 628 -5.94 -22.79 -21.13
N PHE A 629 -6.06 -21.65 -20.45
CA PHE A 629 -5.40 -20.39 -20.78
C PHE A 629 -3.92 -20.37 -20.34
N SER A 630 -3.66 -20.73 -19.10
CA SER A 630 -2.35 -20.54 -18.47
C SER A 630 -1.25 -21.42 -19.08
N SER A 631 0.03 -21.08 -18.90
CA SER A 631 1.10 -22.02 -19.26
C SER A 631 1.12 -23.17 -18.24
N ILE A 632 1.42 -24.40 -18.71
CA ILE A 632 1.51 -25.61 -17.87
C ILE A 632 2.61 -25.53 -16.80
N ASN A 633 3.52 -24.57 -16.95
CA ASN A 633 4.61 -24.30 -16.00
C ASN A 633 4.16 -23.41 -14.84
N PHE A 634 2.91 -22.96 -14.83
CA PHE A 634 2.29 -22.23 -13.74
C PHE A 634 1.20 -23.06 -13.09
N ASP A 635 1.14 -22.95 -11.77
CA ASP A 635 0.13 -23.57 -10.93
C ASP A 635 -1.30 -23.14 -11.31
N LEU A 636 -1.50 -21.94 -11.86
CA LEU A 636 -2.81 -21.51 -12.39
C LEU A 636 -3.39 -22.46 -13.45
N SER A 637 -2.54 -23.12 -14.25
CA SER A 637 -3.02 -24.14 -15.22
C SER A 637 -3.62 -25.36 -14.54
N ILE A 638 -3.20 -25.66 -13.31
CA ILE A 638 -3.69 -26.81 -12.53
C ILE A 638 -5.14 -26.58 -12.11
N GLU A 639 -5.50 -25.33 -11.77
CA GLU A 639 -6.88 -24.92 -11.48
C GLU A 639 -7.79 -24.98 -12.72
N GLU A 640 -7.23 -24.87 -13.92
CA GLU A 640 -7.96 -25.07 -15.18
C GLU A 640 -8.15 -26.57 -15.49
N ILE A 641 -7.11 -27.38 -15.28
CA ILE A 641 -7.08 -28.79 -15.71
C ILE A 641 -7.88 -29.69 -14.76
N PHE A 642 -7.52 -29.71 -13.48
CA PHE A 642 -7.98 -30.75 -12.56
C PHE A 642 -9.46 -30.63 -12.19
N PRO A 643 -9.97 -29.45 -11.76
CA PRO A 643 -11.40 -29.28 -11.47
C PRO A 643 -12.30 -29.61 -12.66
N THR A 644 -11.87 -29.25 -13.88
CA THR A 644 -12.58 -29.56 -15.13
C THR A 644 -12.74 -31.07 -15.31
N LEU A 645 -11.63 -31.81 -15.22
CA LEU A 645 -11.65 -33.26 -15.39
C LEU A 645 -12.35 -33.99 -14.23
N MET A 646 -12.27 -33.44 -13.02
CA MET A 646 -13.01 -33.93 -11.85
C MET A 646 -14.53 -33.74 -11.95
N SER A 647 -15.00 -32.83 -12.82
CA SER A 647 -16.43 -32.60 -13.05
C SER A 647 -17.01 -33.36 -14.25
N GLY A 648 -16.19 -34.07 -15.04
CA GLY A 648 -16.63 -34.64 -16.31
C GLY A 648 -16.86 -33.59 -17.40
N ALA A 649 -16.31 -32.38 -17.20
CA ALA A 649 -16.41 -31.23 -18.11
C ALA A 649 -15.39 -31.35 -19.26
N SER A 650 -15.43 -30.43 -20.23
CA SER A 650 -14.48 -30.41 -21.34
C SER A 650 -13.41 -29.32 -21.15
N LEU A 651 -12.14 -29.70 -21.25
CA LEU A 651 -11.01 -28.77 -21.28
C LEU A 651 -10.66 -28.42 -22.73
N ILE A 652 -10.76 -27.14 -23.06
CA ILE A 652 -10.51 -26.62 -24.41
C ILE A 652 -9.12 -25.99 -24.45
N LEU A 653 -8.28 -26.46 -25.37
CA LEU A 653 -6.92 -25.97 -25.58
C LEU A 653 -6.82 -25.18 -26.89
N TYR A 654 -5.80 -24.33 -26.98
CA TYR A 654 -5.43 -23.63 -28.20
C TYR A 654 -3.93 -23.82 -28.50
N PRO A 655 -3.52 -23.84 -29.78
CA PRO A 655 -2.11 -23.97 -30.14
C PRO A 655 -1.27 -22.77 -29.70
N ASP A 656 -0.11 -23.04 -29.08
CA ASP A 656 0.85 -22.02 -28.63
C ASP A 656 1.35 -21.09 -29.75
N LYS A 657 1.36 -21.54 -31.01
CA LYS A 657 1.87 -20.80 -32.17
C LYS A 657 1.03 -19.58 -32.57
N ILE A 658 -0.23 -19.52 -32.13
CA ILE A 658 -1.20 -18.52 -32.63
C ILE A 658 -1.05 -17.18 -31.91
N GLY A 659 -0.49 -17.15 -30.69
CA GLY A 659 -0.51 -15.97 -29.84
C GLY A 659 -1.94 -15.55 -29.46
N ILE A 660 -2.17 -15.12 -28.23
CA ILE A 660 -3.51 -14.64 -27.84
C ILE A 660 -3.56 -13.13 -28.01
N SER A 661 -4.10 -12.69 -29.15
CA SER A 661 -4.67 -11.34 -29.28
C SER A 661 -6.11 -11.33 -28.73
N ILE A 662 -6.61 -10.16 -28.34
CA ILE A 662 -7.99 -10.04 -27.84
C ILE A 662 -9.05 -10.52 -28.85
N PRO A 663 -8.96 -10.19 -30.16
CA PRO A 663 -9.91 -10.71 -31.14
C PRO A 663 -9.86 -12.24 -31.28
N ASN A 664 -8.65 -12.82 -31.28
CA ASN A 664 -8.49 -14.28 -31.33
C ASN A 664 -9.05 -14.94 -30.07
N PHE A 665 -8.84 -14.33 -28.90
CA PHE A 665 -9.40 -14.78 -27.63
C PHE A 665 -10.93 -14.80 -27.65
N GLN A 666 -11.54 -13.69 -28.07
CA GLN A 666 -13.00 -13.58 -28.21
C GLN A 666 -13.56 -14.61 -29.19
N ASN A 667 -12.88 -14.83 -30.32
CA ASN A 667 -13.27 -15.86 -31.29
C ASN A 667 -13.16 -17.28 -30.70
N ILE A 668 -12.13 -17.57 -29.90
CA ILE A 668 -11.99 -18.86 -29.20
C ILE A 668 -13.17 -19.07 -28.25
N ILE A 669 -13.57 -18.04 -27.50
CA ILE A 669 -14.72 -18.10 -26.59
C ILE A 669 -15.99 -18.44 -27.37
N SER A 670 -16.30 -17.66 -28.42
CA SER A 670 -17.51 -17.85 -29.22
C SER A 670 -17.54 -19.21 -29.92
N LYS A 671 -16.46 -19.57 -30.63
CA LYS A 671 -16.39 -20.79 -31.45
C LYS A 671 -16.46 -22.07 -30.61
N ASN A 672 -15.95 -22.04 -29.38
CA ASN A 672 -15.91 -23.21 -28.51
C ASN A 672 -16.94 -23.17 -27.39
N GLU A 673 -17.84 -22.17 -27.37
CA GLU A 673 -18.88 -22.01 -26.36
C GLU A 673 -18.32 -22.11 -24.93
N ILE A 674 -17.24 -21.37 -24.67
CA ILE A 674 -16.53 -21.42 -23.38
C ILE A 674 -17.44 -20.88 -22.27
N SER A 675 -17.61 -21.66 -21.20
CA SER A 675 -18.42 -21.28 -20.05
C SER A 675 -17.62 -20.76 -18.86
N ILE A 676 -16.35 -21.17 -18.72
CA ILE A 676 -15.49 -20.75 -17.61
C ILE A 676 -14.12 -20.33 -18.13
N LEU A 677 -13.66 -19.16 -17.65
CA LEU A 677 -12.33 -18.62 -17.92
C LEU A 677 -11.58 -18.38 -16.60
N ASN A 678 -10.33 -18.80 -16.52
CA ASN A 678 -9.40 -18.41 -15.47
C ASN A 678 -8.28 -17.58 -16.09
N LEU A 679 -8.15 -16.31 -15.70
CA LEU A 679 -7.30 -15.35 -16.40
C LEU A 679 -6.34 -14.65 -15.42
N PRO A 680 -5.06 -14.46 -15.82
CA PRO A 680 -4.21 -13.50 -15.15
C PRO A 680 -4.84 -12.10 -15.19
N THR A 681 -4.81 -11.40 -14.05
CA THR A 681 -5.45 -10.08 -13.90
C THR A 681 -5.05 -9.08 -14.99
N ALA A 682 -3.75 -9.00 -15.37
CA ALA A 682 -3.29 -8.12 -16.45
C ALA A 682 -3.96 -8.41 -17.81
N PHE A 683 -4.12 -9.70 -18.16
CA PHE A 683 -4.79 -10.06 -19.41
C PHE A 683 -6.28 -9.70 -19.35
N TRP A 684 -6.92 -9.91 -18.19
CA TRP A 684 -8.30 -9.49 -17.98
C TRP A 684 -8.47 -7.97 -18.11
N HIS A 685 -7.57 -7.15 -17.57
CA HIS A 685 -7.59 -5.69 -17.78
C HIS A 685 -7.55 -5.31 -19.25
N SER A 686 -6.66 -5.94 -20.02
CA SER A 686 -6.57 -5.72 -21.46
C SER A 686 -7.87 -6.10 -22.19
N TRP A 687 -8.49 -7.21 -21.81
CA TRP A 687 -9.74 -7.67 -22.41
C TRP A 687 -10.91 -6.75 -22.07
N VAL A 688 -11.02 -6.29 -20.82
CA VAL A 688 -12.09 -5.38 -20.35
C VAL A 688 -12.16 -4.11 -21.19
N ASN A 689 -11.02 -3.58 -21.63
CA ASN A 689 -10.95 -2.39 -22.46
C ASN A 689 -11.47 -2.59 -23.90
N HIS A 690 -11.81 -3.82 -24.28
CA HIS A 690 -12.30 -4.18 -25.62
C HIS A 690 -13.66 -4.92 -25.57
N LEU A 691 -14.40 -4.81 -24.45
CA LEU A 691 -15.67 -5.51 -24.27
C LEU A 691 -16.80 -4.97 -25.15
N ASP A 692 -16.79 -3.68 -25.48
CA ASP A 692 -17.89 -3.03 -26.21
C ASP A 692 -18.25 -3.71 -27.55
N ASN A 693 -17.30 -4.44 -28.14
CA ASN A 693 -17.47 -5.16 -29.42
C ASN A 693 -17.64 -6.69 -29.25
N PHE A 694 -17.86 -7.20 -28.03
CA PHE A 694 -17.91 -8.63 -27.76
C PHE A 694 -19.36 -9.17 -27.72
N GLU A 695 -19.76 -9.91 -28.75
CA GLU A 695 -21.12 -10.49 -28.84
C GLU A 695 -21.19 -11.98 -28.39
N GLY A 696 -20.03 -12.62 -28.16
CA GLY A 696 -19.88 -14.06 -27.94
C GLY A 696 -20.11 -14.59 -26.53
N TYR A 697 -20.65 -13.79 -25.62
CA TYR A 697 -20.63 -14.11 -24.19
C TYR A 697 -21.81 -14.95 -23.67
N ASN A 698 -22.76 -15.33 -24.52
CA ASN A 698 -24.01 -15.99 -24.08
C ASN A 698 -23.79 -17.33 -23.34
N THR A 699 -22.65 -17.99 -23.58
CA THR A 699 -22.28 -19.25 -22.93
C THR A 699 -21.39 -19.06 -21.71
N LEU A 700 -20.84 -17.86 -21.52
CA LEU A 700 -19.93 -17.53 -20.45
C LEU A 700 -20.70 -17.40 -19.12
N LYS A 701 -20.35 -18.25 -18.16
CA LYS A 701 -20.97 -18.31 -16.82
C LYS A 701 -20.09 -17.63 -15.76
N LEU A 702 -18.77 -17.85 -15.85
CA LEU A 702 -17.84 -17.47 -14.79
C LEU A 702 -16.50 -17.01 -15.37
N VAL A 703 -16.00 -15.89 -14.85
CA VAL A 703 -14.62 -15.45 -15.04
C VAL A 703 -13.93 -15.33 -13.70
N ILE A 704 -12.84 -16.06 -13.56
CA ILE A 704 -11.92 -16.00 -12.44
C ILE A 704 -10.74 -15.12 -12.85
N VAL A 705 -10.35 -14.21 -11.97
CA VAL A 705 -9.12 -13.43 -12.12
C VAL A 705 -8.25 -13.60 -10.91
N GLY A 706 -6.94 -13.67 -11.14
CA GLY A 706 -5.98 -13.85 -10.08
C GLY A 706 -4.57 -13.61 -10.55
N GLY A 707 -3.64 -13.82 -9.63
CA GLY A 707 -2.23 -13.58 -9.90
C GLY A 707 -1.83 -12.15 -9.59
N GLU A 708 -2.63 -11.11 -9.84
CA GLU A 708 -2.29 -9.71 -9.45
C GLU A 708 -3.48 -8.94 -8.90
N GLN A 709 -3.22 -7.76 -8.35
CA GLN A 709 -4.25 -6.90 -7.82
C GLN A 709 -5.16 -6.37 -8.94
N ALA A 710 -6.45 -6.70 -8.88
CA ALA A 710 -7.45 -6.15 -9.79
C ALA A 710 -7.74 -4.68 -9.43
N ASN A 711 -7.68 -3.80 -10.44
CA ASN A 711 -8.05 -2.40 -10.28
C ASN A 711 -9.58 -2.21 -10.27
N HIS A 712 -10.04 -1.17 -9.57
CA HIS A 712 -11.46 -0.87 -9.42
C HIS A 712 -12.11 -0.39 -10.73
N SER A 713 -11.38 0.36 -11.56
CA SER A 713 -11.89 0.94 -12.80
C SER A 713 -12.23 -0.10 -13.87
N SER A 714 -11.38 -1.11 -14.08
CA SER A 714 -11.69 -2.24 -14.96
C SER A 714 -12.85 -3.06 -14.42
N PHE A 715 -12.97 -3.21 -13.10
CA PHE A 715 -14.12 -3.91 -12.51
C PHE A 715 -15.44 -3.17 -12.75
N ILE A 716 -15.47 -1.83 -12.66
CA ILE A 716 -16.65 -1.04 -13.02
C ILE A 716 -17.05 -1.30 -14.47
N LYS A 717 -16.09 -1.25 -15.41
CA LYS A 717 -16.35 -1.52 -16.83
C LYS A 717 -16.90 -2.93 -17.07
N TRP A 718 -16.27 -3.94 -16.44
CA TRP A 718 -16.73 -5.32 -16.46
C TRP A 718 -18.17 -5.45 -15.97
N ASN A 719 -18.47 -4.87 -14.81
CA ASN A 719 -19.79 -4.95 -14.19
C ASN A 719 -20.85 -4.18 -14.99
N HIS A 720 -20.49 -3.06 -15.63
CA HIS A 720 -21.39 -2.34 -16.52
C HIS A 720 -21.81 -3.20 -17.73
N PHE A 721 -20.83 -3.89 -18.34
CA PHE A 721 -21.05 -4.70 -19.53
C PHE A 721 -21.80 -6.01 -19.23
N PHE A 722 -21.30 -6.81 -18.29
CA PHE A 722 -21.86 -8.13 -17.99
C PHE A 722 -23.00 -8.08 -16.97
N LYS A 723 -23.04 -7.07 -16.11
CA LYS A 723 -23.96 -6.99 -14.95
C LYS A 723 -23.89 -8.31 -14.16
N ASP A 724 -25.05 -8.91 -13.87
CA ASP A 724 -25.13 -10.17 -13.15
C ASP A 724 -25.17 -11.41 -14.08
N LYS A 725 -24.96 -11.24 -15.40
CA LYS A 725 -25.00 -12.36 -16.36
C LYS A 725 -23.81 -13.30 -16.23
N VAL A 726 -22.64 -12.76 -15.89
CA VAL A 726 -21.39 -13.52 -15.78
C VAL A 726 -20.83 -13.31 -14.39
N LYS A 727 -20.69 -14.40 -13.63
CA LYS A 727 -20.09 -14.37 -12.29
C LYS A 727 -18.62 -13.94 -12.41
N TRP A 728 -18.15 -13.16 -11.45
CA TRP A 728 -16.75 -12.72 -11.37
C TRP A 728 -16.18 -13.00 -9.99
N ILE A 729 -15.00 -13.63 -9.96
CA ILE A 729 -14.31 -14.00 -8.72
C ILE A 729 -12.87 -13.49 -8.80
N ASN A 730 -12.45 -12.74 -7.78
CA ASN A 730 -11.05 -12.41 -7.55
C ASN A 730 -10.42 -13.47 -6.65
N THR A 731 -9.26 -14.00 -7.03
CA THR A 731 -8.56 -15.03 -6.27
C THR A 731 -7.16 -14.58 -5.89
N TYR A 732 -6.70 -15.09 -4.75
CA TYR A 732 -5.35 -14.86 -4.28
C TYR A 732 -4.78 -16.17 -3.73
N GLY A 733 -3.55 -16.46 -4.08
CA GLY A 733 -2.73 -17.47 -3.43
C GLY A 733 -1.31 -17.47 -4.00
N PRO A 734 -0.31 -17.80 -3.17
CA PRO A 734 1.02 -18.16 -3.65
C PRO A 734 1.06 -19.66 -4.01
N THR A 735 2.05 -20.07 -4.81
CA THR A 735 2.28 -21.47 -5.16
C THR A 735 2.44 -22.36 -3.94
N GLU A 736 3.06 -21.84 -2.88
CA GLU A 736 3.25 -22.54 -1.60
C GLU A 736 1.95 -22.76 -0.80
N GLY A 737 0.86 -22.06 -1.14
CA GLY A 737 -0.49 -22.28 -0.61
C GLY A 737 -1.38 -23.13 -1.53
N THR A 738 -0.79 -23.79 -2.53
CA THR A 738 -1.45 -24.58 -3.58
C THR A 738 -2.46 -23.76 -4.37
N ILE A 739 -1.93 -22.99 -5.34
CA ILE A 739 -2.69 -22.22 -6.35
C ILE A 739 -3.43 -21.02 -5.74
N ILE A 740 -4.56 -21.24 -5.04
CA ILE A 740 -5.34 -20.19 -4.40
C ILE A 740 -5.56 -20.50 -2.91
N SER A 741 -5.61 -19.46 -2.09
CA SER A 741 -5.79 -19.54 -0.63
C SER A 741 -6.95 -18.69 -0.13
N SER A 742 -7.38 -17.69 -0.90
CA SER A 742 -8.59 -16.91 -0.63
C SER A 742 -9.32 -16.50 -1.91
N ILE A 743 -10.63 -16.27 -1.77
CA ILE A 743 -11.47 -15.73 -2.85
C ILE A 743 -12.34 -14.58 -2.37
N TRP A 744 -12.51 -13.59 -3.23
CA TRP A 744 -13.55 -12.57 -3.11
C TRP A 744 -14.57 -12.74 -4.22
N LYS A 745 -15.84 -12.89 -3.83
CA LYS A 745 -16.96 -13.02 -4.76
C LYS A 745 -17.69 -11.69 -4.86
N TYR A 746 -17.90 -11.25 -6.09
CA TYR A 746 -18.77 -10.11 -6.34
C TYR A 746 -20.20 -10.41 -5.87
N SER A 747 -20.78 -9.43 -5.17
CA SER A 747 -22.21 -9.31 -4.95
C SER A 747 -22.57 -7.82 -4.92
N GLN A 748 -23.81 -7.48 -5.29
CA GLN A 748 -24.26 -6.10 -5.35
C GLN A 748 -24.21 -5.40 -3.97
N ASN A 749 -24.35 -6.16 -2.88
CA ASN A 749 -24.20 -5.66 -1.50
C ASN A 749 -22.73 -5.42 -1.12
N ASN A 750 -21.83 -6.31 -1.55
CA ASN A 750 -20.38 -6.12 -1.34
C ASN A 750 -19.83 -4.96 -2.18
N PHE A 751 -20.45 -4.66 -3.33
CA PHE A 751 -20.01 -3.56 -4.19
C PHE A 751 -20.41 -2.18 -3.66
N LYS A 752 -21.60 -2.05 -3.06
CA LYS A 752 -22.02 -0.78 -2.44
C LYS A 752 -21.18 -0.38 -1.23
N SER A 753 -20.52 -1.33 -0.58
CA SER A 753 -19.57 -1.08 0.51
C SER A 753 -18.15 -0.77 0.03
N LEU A 754 -17.84 -1.04 -1.24
CA LEU A 754 -16.61 -0.60 -1.90
C LEU A 754 -16.77 0.87 -2.34
N ASN A 755 -16.56 1.82 -1.42
CA ASN A 755 -16.59 3.27 -1.68
C ASN A 755 -15.42 3.73 -2.58
N ASN A 756 -15.38 3.29 -3.86
CA ASN A 756 -14.24 3.47 -4.76
C ASN A 756 -12.92 2.86 -4.25
N GLU A 757 -13.03 1.74 -3.53
CA GLU A 757 -11.91 1.10 -2.84
C GLU A 757 -11.22 0.00 -3.65
N GLN A 758 -10.00 -0.34 -3.25
CA GLN A 758 -9.26 -1.50 -3.74
C GLN A 758 -10.04 -2.80 -3.54
N ILE A 759 -10.04 -3.66 -4.56
CA ILE A 759 -10.75 -4.94 -4.53
C ILE A 759 -10.07 -5.89 -3.53
N PRO A 760 -10.78 -6.41 -2.51
CA PRO A 760 -10.21 -7.33 -1.54
C PRO A 760 -9.75 -8.65 -2.18
N ILE A 761 -8.80 -9.32 -1.54
CA ILE A 761 -8.43 -10.71 -1.87
C ILE A 761 -9.35 -11.73 -1.20
N GLY A 762 -10.25 -11.25 -0.35
CA GLY A 762 -11.42 -11.99 0.09
C GLY A 762 -11.23 -12.73 1.41
N ARG A 763 -11.85 -13.91 1.51
CA ARG A 763 -11.77 -14.79 2.69
C ARG A 763 -11.09 -16.12 2.37
N PRO A 764 -10.52 -16.82 3.37
CA PRO A 764 -9.88 -18.12 3.17
C PRO A 764 -10.79 -19.12 2.45
N ILE A 765 -10.19 -19.97 1.61
CA ILE A 765 -10.85 -21.14 1.02
C ILE A 765 -10.90 -22.31 2.01
N ASP A 766 -11.73 -23.32 1.73
CA ASP A 766 -11.76 -24.54 2.55
C ASP A 766 -10.36 -25.20 2.56
N GLY A 767 -9.88 -25.55 3.76
CA GLY A 767 -8.55 -26.10 3.96
C GLY A 767 -7.42 -25.07 4.06
N SER A 768 -7.73 -23.77 3.94
CA SER A 768 -6.79 -22.67 4.14
C SER A 768 -7.23 -21.79 5.32
N GLN A 769 -6.25 -21.22 6.01
CA GLN A 769 -6.44 -20.24 7.09
C GLN A 769 -5.47 -19.09 6.82
N LEU A 770 -5.95 -17.85 6.85
CA LEU A 770 -5.14 -16.65 6.59
C LEU A 770 -5.08 -15.82 7.87
N TYR A 771 -3.89 -15.69 8.43
CA TYR A 771 -3.61 -14.86 9.60
C TYR A 771 -2.83 -13.62 9.20
N ILE A 772 -3.09 -12.49 9.85
CA ILE A 772 -2.31 -11.26 9.66
C ILE A 772 -1.62 -10.96 10.98
N THR A 773 -0.29 -10.86 10.94
CA THR A 773 0.52 -10.70 12.15
C THR A 773 1.49 -9.54 12.06
N ASP A 774 1.95 -9.06 13.22
CA ASP A 774 3.15 -8.23 13.29
C ASP A 774 4.42 -9.07 13.07
N SER A 775 5.59 -8.43 13.11
CA SER A 775 6.89 -9.10 12.97
C SER A 775 7.23 -10.11 14.07
N TYR A 776 6.40 -10.19 15.12
CA TYR A 776 6.54 -11.12 16.24
C TYR A 776 5.55 -12.28 16.19
N PHE A 777 4.81 -12.41 15.08
CA PHE A 777 3.74 -13.41 14.92
C PHE A 777 2.56 -13.21 15.89
N ASN A 778 2.40 -12.01 16.47
CA ASN A 778 1.18 -11.68 17.18
C ASN A 778 0.09 -11.27 16.18
N LEU A 779 -1.15 -11.66 16.45
CA LEU A 779 -2.30 -11.17 15.69
C LEU A 779 -2.42 -9.65 15.79
N VAL A 780 -2.72 -9.01 14.66
CA VAL A 780 -3.00 -7.57 14.62
C VAL A 780 -4.52 -7.28 14.69
N PRO A 781 -4.93 -6.11 15.22
CA PRO A 781 -6.32 -5.65 15.18
C PRO A 781 -6.85 -5.46 13.77
N ILE A 782 -8.16 -5.51 13.63
CA ILE A 782 -8.86 -5.23 12.37
C ILE A 782 -8.50 -3.82 11.89
N GLY A 783 -8.14 -3.69 10.61
CA GLY A 783 -7.69 -2.45 9.98
C GLY A 783 -6.19 -2.16 10.10
N GLN A 784 -5.44 -2.85 10.97
CA GLN A 784 -3.98 -2.73 11.04
C GLN A 784 -3.31 -3.56 9.94
N VAL A 785 -2.26 -3.00 9.34
CA VAL A 785 -1.43 -3.69 8.34
C VAL A 785 -0.43 -4.62 9.03
N GLY A 786 -0.29 -5.85 8.53
CA GLY A 786 0.69 -6.84 8.99
C GLY A 786 1.09 -7.82 7.89
N GLU A 787 1.99 -8.76 8.21
CA GLU A 787 2.39 -9.86 7.33
C GLU A 787 1.24 -10.88 7.21
N LEU A 788 0.87 -11.23 5.98
CA LEU A 788 -0.10 -12.27 5.69
C LEU A 788 0.56 -13.66 5.75
N LEU A 789 0.01 -14.55 6.55
CA LEU A 789 0.47 -15.92 6.76
C LEU A 789 -0.63 -16.91 6.38
N ILE A 790 -0.25 -18.02 5.77
CA ILE A 790 -1.19 -19.06 5.33
C ILE A 790 -0.96 -20.33 6.14
N ALA A 791 -2.00 -20.89 6.72
CA ALA A 791 -2.00 -22.21 7.35
C ALA A 791 -3.03 -23.12 6.67
N GLY A 792 -3.00 -24.39 7.05
CA GLY A 792 -4.03 -25.38 6.69
C GLY A 792 -3.50 -26.53 5.83
N GLU A 793 -4.44 -27.35 5.37
CA GLU A 793 -4.17 -28.60 4.64
C GLU A 793 -3.73 -28.34 3.19
N ASN A 794 -3.97 -27.14 2.66
CA ASN A 794 -3.59 -26.75 1.30
C ASN A 794 -2.12 -26.28 1.20
N LEU A 795 -1.35 -26.30 2.29
CA LEU A 795 0.06 -25.92 2.22
C LEU A 795 0.87 -26.91 1.39
N ALA A 796 1.79 -26.37 0.59
CA ALA A 796 2.81 -27.16 -0.06
C ALA A 796 3.66 -27.93 0.97
N ARG A 797 4.24 -29.04 0.53
CA ARG A 797 5.05 -29.91 1.38
C ARG A 797 6.33 -29.20 1.80
N CYS A 798 7.08 -28.67 0.83
CA CYS A 798 8.37 -28.01 1.03
C CYS A 798 8.85 -27.30 -0.24
N TYR A 799 9.98 -26.61 -0.14
CA TYR A 799 10.84 -26.35 -1.29
C TYR A 799 11.74 -27.56 -1.55
N LEU A 800 11.78 -28.01 -2.80
CA LEU A 800 12.58 -29.15 -3.24
C LEU A 800 14.07 -28.90 -2.94
N ASN A 801 14.71 -29.87 -2.28
CA ASN A 801 16.14 -29.84 -1.96
C ASN A 801 16.63 -28.58 -1.22
N LYS A 802 15.74 -27.88 -0.50
CA LYS A 802 16.04 -26.64 0.24
C LYS A 802 15.44 -26.69 1.67
N PRO A 803 15.98 -27.52 2.58
CA PRO A 803 15.44 -27.68 3.92
C PRO A 803 15.53 -26.41 4.77
N GLU A 804 16.64 -25.65 4.68
CA GLU A 804 16.81 -24.40 5.42
C GLU A 804 15.77 -23.34 5.01
N LEU A 805 15.59 -23.12 3.70
CA LEU A 805 14.56 -22.21 3.18
C LEU A 805 13.15 -22.70 3.53
N THR A 806 12.94 -24.02 3.54
CA THR A 806 11.66 -24.59 3.97
C THR A 806 11.39 -24.30 5.44
N ALA A 807 12.38 -24.43 6.32
CA ALA A 807 12.23 -24.13 7.75
C ALA A 807 12.01 -22.62 8.01
N ASP A 808 12.65 -21.74 7.23
CA ASP A 808 12.45 -20.29 7.32
C ASP A 808 11.04 -19.84 6.88
N LYS A 809 10.51 -20.47 5.82
CA LYS A 809 9.21 -20.08 5.23
C LYS A 809 8.01 -20.86 5.75
N PHE A 810 8.19 -22.12 6.17
CA PHE A 810 7.14 -22.98 6.72
C PHE A 810 7.39 -23.20 8.22
N ILE A 811 6.95 -22.25 9.03
CA ILE A 811 7.18 -22.21 10.49
C ILE A 811 6.07 -22.95 11.26
N PRO A 812 6.29 -23.32 12.54
CA PRO A 812 5.23 -23.84 13.39
C PRO A 812 4.06 -22.85 13.55
N ASN A 813 2.82 -23.36 13.61
CA ASN A 813 1.62 -22.53 13.82
C ASN A 813 1.32 -22.31 15.32
N PRO A 814 1.53 -21.10 15.89
CA PRO A 814 1.26 -20.82 17.30
C PRO A 814 -0.24 -20.72 17.62
N PHE A 815 -1.10 -20.55 16.61
CA PHE A 815 -2.53 -20.32 16.81
C PHE A 815 -3.34 -21.61 16.98
N ASN A 816 -2.74 -22.75 16.66
CA ASN A 816 -3.37 -24.06 16.79
C ASN A 816 -2.33 -25.14 17.09
N ALA A 817 -1.68 -25.01 18.26
CA ALA A 817 -0.57 -25.85 18.67
C ALA A 817 -0.95 -27.35 18.79
N GLU A 818 -2.21 -27.65 19.13
CA GLU A 818 -2.70 -29.03 19.30
C GLU A 818 -2.69 -29.84 18.00
N LEU A 819 -2.79 -29.18 16.84
CA LEU A 819 -2.83 -29.84 15.53
C LEU A 819 -1.46 -30.00 14.87
N ASN A 820 -0.39 -29.49 15.49
CA ASN A 820 0.98 -29.48 14.94
C ASN A 820 1.03 -29.00 13.46
N THR A 821 0.25 -27.97 13.16
CA THR A 821 0.14 -27.38 11.81
C THR A 821 1.28 -26.39 11.56
N ARG A 822 1.47 -26.01 10.29
CA ARG A 822 2.49 -25.04 9.85
C ARG A 822 1.84 -23.75 9.34
N LEU A 823 2.58 -22.65 9.42
CA LEU A 823 2.30 -21.39 8.74
C LEU A 823 3.33 -21.20 7.62
N TYR A 824 2.85 -20.81 6.44
CA TYR A 824 3.67 -20.30 5.36
C TYR A 824 3.73 -18.77 5.39
N ARG A 825 4.95 -18.24 5.42
CA ARG A 825 5.24 -16.80 5.37
C ARG A 825 5.21 -16.29 3.93
N THR A 826 4.16 -15.55 3.58
CA THR A 826 3.95 -15.11 2.18
C THR A 826 4.90 -13.97 1.77
N GLY A 827 5.33 -13.16 2.75
CA GLY A 827 5.98 -11.87 2.50
C GLY A 827 5.05 -10.77 1.96
N ASP A 828 3.74 -11.02 1.93
CA ASP A 828 2.73 -10.04 1.55
C ASP A 828 2.26 -9.25 2.78
N LEU A 829 2.01 -7.95 2.61
CA LEU A 829 1.36 -7.09 3.59
C LEU A 829 -0.14 -7.04 3.30
N ALA A 830 -0.96 -7.19 4.34
CA ALA A 830 -2.41 -7.15 4.25
C ALA A 830 -3.04 -6.56 5.50
N ARG A 831 -4.36 -6.29 5.47
CA ARG A 831 -5.17 -5.98 6.66
C ARG A 831 -6.56 -6.61 6.58
N TYR A 832 -7.17 -6.87 7.74
CA TYR A 832 -8.58 -7.25 7.81
C TYR A 832 -9.48 -6.02 7.68
N LEU A 833 -10.58 -6.17 6.94
CA LEU A 833 -11.71 -5.26 6.94
C LEU A 833 -12.72 -5.65 8.04
N PRO A 834 -13.64 -4.76 8.46
CA PRO A 834 -14.59 -5.02 9.54
C PRO A 834 -15.48 -6.25 9.34
N ASP A 835 -15.72 -6.63 8.09
CA ASP A 835 -16.49 -7.80 7.70
C ASP A 835 -15.63 -9.07 7.54
N GLY A 836 -14.33 -9.02 7.85
CA GLY A 836 -13.41 -10.16 7.74
C GLY A 836 -12.89 -10.43 6.34
N GLN A 837 -13.20 -9.58 5.36
CA GLN A 837 -12.49 -9.62 4.08
C GLN A 837 -11.05 -9.14 4.28
N ILE A 838 -10.13 -9.65 3.47
CA ILE A 838 -8.72 -9.26 3.52
C ILE A 838 -8.39 -8.33 2.37
N GLU A 839 -7.81 -7.18 2.70
CA GLU A 839 -7.26 -6.24 1.74
C GLU A 839 -5.74 -6.44 1.63
N PHE A 840 -5.27 -6.70 0.41
CA PHE A 840 -3.83 -6.73 0.11
C PHE A 840 -3.27 -5.31 0.11
N ILE A 841 -2.10 -5.07 0.68
CA ILE A 841 -1.47 -3.75 0.78
C ILE A 841 -0.21 -3.67 -0.08
N GLY A 842 0.57 -4.76 -0.16
CA GLY A 842 1.82 -4.78 -0.91
C GLY A 842 2.70 -5.95 -0.48
N ARG A 843 4.01 -5.82 -0.69
CA ARG A 843 5.01 -6.78 -0.23
C ARG A 843 5.97 -6.17 0.78
N ILE A 844 6.52 -7.01 1.65
CA ILE A 844 7.57 -6.66 2.61
C ILE A 844 8.92 -6.59 1.90
N ASP A 845 9.12 -7.48 0.93
CA ASP A 845 10.34 -7.62 0.13
C ASP A 845 10.22 -6.96 -1.24
N GLU A 846 11.27 -7.08 -2.05
CA GLU A 846 11.35 -6.50 -3.40
C GLU A 846 10.72 -7.37 -4.49
N GLN A 847 10.04 -8.44 -4.08
CA GLN A 847 9.35 -9.29 -5.02
C GLN A 847 8.16 -8.54 -5.61
N ILE A 848 7.98 -8.72 -6.92
CA ILE A 848 6.89 -8.08 -7.65
C ILE A 848 6.16 -9.11 -8.50
N LYS A 849 5.01 -8.69 -9.03
CA LYS A 849 4.29 -9.42 -10.06
C LYS A 849 4.27 -8.61 -11.34
N VAL A 850 4.67 -9.25 -12.44
CA VAL A 850 4.74 -8.67 -13.79
C VAL A 850 3.92 -9.55 -14.71
N ARG A 851 2.75 -9.06 -15.16
CA ARG A 851 1.84 -9.77 -16.09
C ARG A 851 1.35 -11.13 -15.55
N GLY A 852 1.16 -11.23 -14.24
CA GLY A 852 0.79 -12.45 -13.53
C GLY A 852 1.98 -13.30 -13.07
N PHE A 853 3.20 -12.97 -13.50
CA PHE A 853 4.39 -13.74 -13.16
C PHE A 853 5.06 -13.20 -11.90
N ARG A 854 5.39 -14.09 -10.97
CA ARG A 854 6.19 -13.79 -9.79
C ARG A 854 7.64 -13.54 -10.22
N VAL A 855 8.15 -12.33 -10.02
CA VAL A 855 9.50 -11.90 -10.42
C VAL A 855 10.26 -11.41 -9.20
N GLU A 856 11.46 -11.95 -9.02
CA GLU A 856 12.44 -11.49 -8.04
C GLU A 856 13.43 -10.59 -8.77
N LEU A 857 13.48 -9.30 -8.41
CA LEU A 857 14.37 -8.33 -9.08
C LEU A 857 15.84 -8.74 -8.96
N GLY A 858 16.22 -9.29 -7.80
CA GLY A 858 17.54 -9.87 -7.56
C GLY A 858 17.92 -11.04 -8.50
N GLU A 859 16.97 -11.79 -9.05
CA GLU A 859 17.27 -12.84 -10.05
C GLU A 859 17.77 -12.22 -11.35
N ILE A 860 17.18 -11.09 -11.74
CA ILE A 860 17.56 -10.35 -12.94
C ILE A 860 18.91 -9.67 -12.71
N GLU A 861 19.09 -9.03 -11.56
CA GLU A 861 20.34 -8.37 -11.16
C GLU A 861 21.51 -9.37 -11.17
N ASN A 862 21.35 -10.53 -10.54
CA ASN A 862 22.38 -11.57 -10.50
C ASN A 862 22.77 -12.10 -11.89
N VAL A 863 21.82 -12.19 -12.83
CA VAL A 863 22.12 -12.56 -14.22
C VAL A 863 22.86 -11.43 -14.93
N LEU A 864 22.42 -10.19 -14.79
CA LEU A 864 23.10 -9.02 -15.37
C LEU A 864 24.55 -8.90 -14.86
N PHE A 865 24.80 -9.19 -13.58
CA PHE A 865 26.14 -9.26 -12.98
C PHE A 865 27.07 -10.30 -13.62
N LYS A 866 26.54 -11.33 -14.31
CA LYS A 866 27.38 -12.30 -15.03
C LYS A 866 27.98 -11.74 -16.32
N HIS A 867 27.48 -10.60 -16.83
CA HIS A 867 28.01 -9.98 -18.03
C HIS A 867 29.34 -9.27 -17.71
N GLN A 868 30.42 -9.64 -18.40
CA GLN A 868 31.79 -9.21 -18.09
C GLN A 868 32.02 -7.68 -18.03
N ASP A 869 31.17 -6.92 -18.73
CA ASP A 869 31.30 -5.46 -18.83
C ASP A 869 30.32 -4.68 -17.92
N ILE A 870 29.46 -5.39 -17.16
CA ILE A 870 28.57 -4.78 -16.15
C ILE A 870 29.27 -4.82 -14.79
N LEU A 871 29.54 -3.65 -14.22
CA LEU A 871 30.20 -3.52 -12.91
C LEU A 871 29.19 -3.56 -11.76
N ASN A 872 28.01 -2.97 -11.96
CA ASN A 872 26.93 -2.96 -10.98
C ASN A 872 25.59 -2.76 -11.68
N THR A 873 24.50 -3.24 -11.08
CA THR A 873 23.16 -3.13 -11.66
C THR A 873 22.10 -3.14 -10.57
N ILE A 874 21.04 -2.37 -10.79
CA ILE A 874 19.81 -2.42 -9.99
C ILE A 874 18.62 -2.50 -10.94
N VAL A 875 17.68 -3.40 -10.66
CA VAL A 875 16.46 -3.53 -11.46
C VAL A 875 15.30 -3.02 -10.63
N LEU A 876 14.51 -2.09 -11.18
CA LEU A 876 13.30 -1.59 -10.54
C LEU A 876 12.06 -1.98 -11.34
N ALA A 877 10.99 -2.26 -10.61
CA ALA A 877 9.64 -2.27 -11.16
C ALA A 877 9.12 -0.83 -11.24
N GLN A 878 8.57 -0.47 -12.39
CA GLN A 878 7.88 0.79 -12.60
C GLN A 878 6.48 0.53 -13.13
N LYS A 879 5.55 1.45 -12.89
CA LYS A 879 4.19 1.37 -13.43
C LYS A 879 4.07 2.25 -14.66
N ASN A 880 3.43 1.73 -15.71
CA ASN A 880 3.02 2.54 -16.86
C ASN A 880 1.75 3.37 -16.54
N ALA A 881 1.27 4.17 -17.50
CA ALA A 881 0.05 4.99 -17.35
C ALA A 881 -1.22 4.17 -17.07
N HIS A 882 -1.23 2.88 -17.44
CA HIS A 882 -2.33 1.94 -17.18
C HIS A 882 -2.20 1.20 -15.84
N GLY A 883 -1.16 1.49 -15.07
CA GLY A 883 -0.89 0.90 -13.75
C GLY A 883 -0.21 -0.47 -13.78
N GLU A 884 0.23 -0.94 -14.95
CA GLU A 884 0.90 -2.24 -15.12
C GLU A 884 2.40 -2.13 -14.83
N ASN A 885 2.96 -3.14 -14.18
CA ASN A 885 4.39 -3.18 -13.87
C ASN A 885 5.21 -3.52 -15.13
N TYR A 886 6.31 -2.79 -15.33
CA TYR A 886 7.40 -3.11 -16.25
C TYR A 886 8.75 -2.98 -15.54
N LEU A 887 9.79 -3.56 -16.13
CA LEU A 887 11.12 -3.68 -15.54
C LEU A 887 12.09 -2.68 -16.19
N THR A 888 12.82 -1.93 -15.35
CA THR A 888 13.90 -1.02 -15.77
C THR A 888 15.21 -1.45 -15.10
N ALA A 889 16.24 -1.72 -15.88
CA ALA A 889 17.59 -2.03 -15.39
C ALA A 889 18.47 -0.79 -15.42
N TYR A 890 18.99 -0.37 -14.27
CA TYR A 890 20.00 0.67 -14.13
C TYR A 890 21.38 0.03 -14.08
N ILE A 891 22.25 0.36 -15.04
CA ILE A 891 23.51 -0.35 -15.28
C ILE A 891 24.68 0.60 -15.11
N VAL A 892 25.68 0.17 -14.35
CA VAL A 892 27.00 0.79 -14.25
C VAL A 892 27.98 -0.05 -15.07
N CYS A 893 28.66 0.57 -16.02
CA CYS A 893 29.68 -0.05 -16.86
C CYS A 893 30.96 0.80 -16.90
N ASP A 894 32.08 0.21 -17.34
CA ASP A 894 33.32 0.97 -17.55
C ASP A 894 33.14 1.99 -18.68
N LYS A 895 33.36 3.29 -18.38
CA LYS A 895 33.23 4.41 -19.33
C LYS A 895 34.03 4.23 -20.64
N LYS A 896 35.04 3.36 -20.65
CA LYS A 896 35.87 3.06 -21.83
C LYS A 896 35.23 2.07 -22.81
N LYS A 897 34.18 1.34 -22.42
CA LYS A 897 33.47 0.37 -23.27
C LYS A 897 32.03 0.84 -23.51
N LYS A 898 31.71 1.22 -24.75
CA LYS A 898 30.32 1.42 -25.16
C LYS A 898 29.67 0.04 -25.35
N ILE A 899 28.87 -0.39 -24.39
CA ILE A 899 28.02 -1.57 -24.53
C ILE A 899 26.69 -1.12 -25.12
N GLU A 900 26.24 -1.79 -26.17
CA GLU A 900 24.90 -1.57 -26.70
C GLU A 900 23.86 -2.37 -25.90
N THR A 901 22.70 -1.76 -25.62
CA THR A 901 21.59 -2.40 -24.91
C THR A 901 21.17 -3.74 -25.51
N ASN A 902 21.25 -3.88 -26.84
CA ASN A 902 20.91 -5.12 -27.54
C ASN A 902 21.82 -6.29 -27.13
N VAL A 903 23.12 -6.04 -26.90
CA VAL A 903 24.08 -7.07 -26.47
C VAL A 903 23.74 -7.58 -25.08
N ILE A 904 23.40 -6.68 -24.15
CA ILE A 904 22.97 -7.05 -22.80
C ILE A 904 21.67 -7.85 -22.85
N LYS A 905 20.70 -7.39 -23.65
CA LYS A 905 19.40 -8.06 -23.81
C LYS A 905 19.54 -9.46 -24.39
N GLU A 906 20.39 -9.65 -25.40
CA GLU A 906 20.70 -10.98 -25.96
C GLU A 906 21.40 -11.88 -24.96
N PHE A 907 22.34 -11.33 -24.16
CA PHE A 907 23.02 -12.10 -23.12
C PHE A 907 22.07 -12.62 -22.06
N ILE A 908 21.23 -11.76 -21.48
CA ILE A 908 20.34 -12.17 -20.38
C ILE A 908 19.22 -13.11 -20.83
N LYS A 909 18.82 -13.07 -22.11
CA LYS A 909 17.85 -14.01 -22.72
C LYS A 909 18.35 -15.46 -22.71
N ASN A 910 19.64 -15.70 -22.58
CA ASN A 910 20.18 -17.05 -22.40
C ASN A 910 19.91 -17.60 -20.99
N TYR A 911 19.62 -16.76 -20.00
CA TYR A 911 19.46 -17.21 -18.61
C TYR A 911 18.03 -17.01 -18.08
N LEU A 912 17.34 -15.97 -18.55
CA LEU A 912 16.06 -15.53 -18.02
C LEU A 912 14.93 -15.74 -19.05
N PRO A 913 13.72 -16.11 -18.59
CA PRO A 913 12.55 -16.16 -19.45
C PRO A 913 12.11 -14.75 -19.88
N ASP A 914 11.36 -14.66 -20.99
CA ASP A 914 10.97 -13.39 -21.63
C ASP A 914 10.28 -12.38 -20.70
N TYR A 915 9.51 -12.84 -19.72
CA TYR A 915 8.79 -11.96 -18.79
C TYR A 915 9.69 -11.32 -17.72
N MET A 916 10.93 -11.81 -17.55
CA MET A 916 11.94 -11.26 -16.64
C MET A 916 12.92 -10.31 -17.35
N ILE A 917 12.82 -10.17 -18.67
CA ILE A 917 13.70 -9.30 -19.45
C ILE A 917 13.28 -7.83 -19.24
N PRO A 918 14.17 -6.96 -18.73
CA PRO A 918 13.89 -5.53 -18.61
C PRO A 918 13.44 -4.91 -19.93
N ALA A 919 12.41 -4.07 -19.84
CA ALA A 919 11.92 -3.27 -20.96
C ALA A 919 12.86 -2.09 -21.24
N ARG A 920 13.44 -1.50 -20.18
CA ARG A 920 14.34 -0.35 -20.26
C ARG A 920 15.70 -0.65 -19.66
N TYR A 921 16.74 -0.02 -20.20
CA TYR A 921 18.12 -0.08 -19.72
C TYR A 921 18.68 1.34 -19.64
N ILE A 922 19.08 1.76 -18.44
CA ILE A 922 19.53 3.11 -18.16
C ILE A 922 20.97 3.03 -17.68
N PHE A 923 21.89 3.58 -18.45
CA PHE A 923 23.30 3.63 -18.07
C PHE A 923 23.56 4.80 -17.12
N ILE A 924 24.11 4.49 -15.95
CA ILE A 924 24.41 5.44 -14.89
C ILE A 924 25.88 5.33 -14.49
N ASP A 925 26.45 6.45 -14.06
CA ASP A 925 27.87 6.51 -13.66
C ASP A 925 28.12 5.76 -12.34
N TYR A 926 27.14 5.73 -11.45
CA TYR A 926 27.17 5.07 -10.15
C TYR A 926 25.74 4.81 -9.67
N ILE A 927 25.54 3.81 -8.81
CA ILE A 927 24.26 3.61 -8.13
C ILE A 927 24.21 4.53 -6.91
N PRO A 928 23.22 5.44 -6.82
CA PRO A 928 23.08 6.32 -5.67
C PRO A 928 22.72 5.51 -4.43
N LEU A 929 23.38 5.84 -3.32
CA LEU A 929 23.15 5.24 -2.02
C LEU A 929 22.57 6.29 -1.08
N ASN A 930 21.59 5.88 -0.26
CA ASN A 930 21.11 6.69 0.85
C ASN A 930 22.13 6.71 1.99
N GLN A 931 21.88 7.53 3.01
CA GLN A 931 22.77 7.72 4.16
C GLN A 931 23.01 6.44 4.99
N ASN A 932 22.19 5.40 4.81
CA ASN A 932 22.36 4.09 5.43
C ASN A 932 23.16 3.10 4.55
N GLY A 933 23.73 3.56 3.44
CA GLY A 933 24.48 2.73 2.50
C GLY A 933 23.62 1.76 1.68
N LYS A 934 22.29 1.95 1.66
CA LYS A 934 21.35 1.19 0.82
C LYS A 934 21.04 1.98 -0.46
N VAL A 935 20.62 1.30 -1.53
CA VAL A 935 20.29 1.94 -2.81
C VAL A 935 19.16 2.96 -2.67
N ASP A 936 19.36 4.18 -3.18
CA ASP A 936 18.33 5.22 -3.24
C ASP A 936 17.49 5.09 -4.53
N LYS A 937 16.37 4.38 -4.42
CA LYS A 937 15.48 4.10 -5.56
C LYS A 937 14.76 5.34 -6.08
N ASP A 938 14.50 6.32 -5.22
CA ASP A 938 13.84 7.56 -5.63
C ASP A 938 14.81 8.47 -6.37
N GLU A 939 16.08 8.49 -5.97
CA GLU A 939 17.13 9.16 -6.72
C GLU A 939 17.35 8.51 -8.09
N LEU A 940 17.35 7.17 -8.20
CA LEU A 940 17.40 6.46 -9.47
C LEU A 940 16.25 6.87 -10.42
N ARG A 941 15.01 6.95 -9.92
CA ARG A 941 13.85 7.42 -10.70
C ARG A 941 13.97 8.88 -11.13
N LYS A 942 14.54 9.75 -10.30
CA LYS A 942 14.80 11.16 -10.64
C LYS A 942 15.90 11.31 -11.69
N MET A 943 16.98 10.54 -11.57
CA MET A 943 18.06 10.51 -12.56
C MET A 943 17.52 10.13 -13.94
N GLU A 944 16.63 9.13 -13.99
CA GLU A 944 15.90 8.77 -15.19
C GLU A 944 15.09 9.95 -15.77
N TYR A 945 14.26 10.60 -14.95
CA TYR A 945 13.47 11.76 -15.38
C TYR A 945 14.35 12.91 -15.94
N ASN A 946 15.49 13.17 -15.31
CA ASN A 946 16.45 14.19 -15.74
C ASN A 946 17.21 13.80 -17.03
N LEU A 947 17.46 12.50 -17.25
CA LEU A 947 18.02 12.00 -18.50
C LEU A 947 17.05 12.23 -19.66
N PHE A 948 15.74 12.08 -19.43
CA PHE A 948 14.71 12.33 -20.45
C PHE A 948 14.49 13.80 -20.76
N GLN A 949 14.60 14.71 -19.78
CA GLN A 949 14.52 16.17 -20.04
C GLN A 949 15.70 16.70 -20.89
N LYS A 950 16.82 15.98 -20.95
CA LYS A 950 17.98 16.36 -21.77
C LYS A 950 17.89 15.91 -23.23
N ILE A 951 16.86 15.14 -23.60
CA ILE A 951 16.64 14.72 -24.99
C ILE A 951 15.84 15.81 -25.70
N GLU A 952 16.40 16.33 -26.78
CA GLU A 952 15.75 17.33 -27.63
C GLU A 952 14.46 16.74 -28.21
N ILE A 953 13.29 17.33 -27.90
CA ILE A 953 12.00 16.82 -28.38
C ILE A 953 11.86 17.11 -29.87
N PHE A 954 12.15 16.13 -30.71
CA PHE A 954 11.89 16.22 -32.15
C PHE A 954 10.41 16.00 -32.45
N LYS A 955 9.73 17.05 -32.92
CA LYS A 955 8.32 16.96 -33.33
C LYS A 955 8.15 16.20 -34.65
N PRO A 956 6.98 15.57 -34.89
CA PRO A 956 6.64 15.00 -36.18
C PRO A 956 6.80 16.00 -37.33
N ARG A 957 7.43 15.55 -38.42
CA ARG A 957 7.79 16.40 -39.57
C ARG A 957 6.87 16.21 -40.77
N ASN A 958 6.09 15.14 -40.78
CA ASN A 958 5.13 14.82 -41.84
C ASN A 958 3.85 14.19 -41.26
N GLU A 959 2.82 14.07 -42.09
CA GLU A 959 1.51 13.54 -41.69
C GLU A 959 1.60 12.10 -41.16
N LEU A 960 2.43 11.25 -41.78
CA LEU A 960 2.61 9.87 -41.35
C LEU A 960 3.30 9.77 -39.97
N GLU A 961 4.34 10.56 -39.72
CA GLU A 961 4.96 10.67 -38.40
C GLU A 961 3.94 11.17 -37.35
N ASN A 962 3.09 12.14 -37.70
CA ASN A 962 2.02 12.63 -36.81
C ASN A 962 1.01 11.54 -36.46
N GLN A 963 0.54 10.78 -37.45
CA GLN A 963 -0.43 9.71 -37.24
C GLN A 963 0.16 8.57 -36.41
N ILE A 964 1.40 8.16 -36.68
CA ILE A 964 2.10 7.12 -35.90
C ILE A 964 2.33 7.61 -34.46
N ALA A 965 2.81 8.85 -34.28
CA ALA A 965 3.00 9.44 -32.96
C ALA A 965 1.69 9.52 -32.18
N GLN A 966 0.57 9.87 -32.82
CA GLN A 966 -0.75 9.90 -32.20
C GLN A 966 -1.22 8.50 -31.78
N ILE A 967 -1.04 7.48 -32.63
CA ILE A 967 -1.33 6.08 -32.31
C ILE A 967 -0.54 5.64 -31.07
N TRP A 968 0.74 5.98 -31.01
CA TRP A 968 1.59 5.64 -29.88
C TRP A 968 1.18 6.39 -28.61
N LYS A 969 0.82 7.67 -28.74
CA LYS A 969 0.36 8.52 -27.63
C LYS A 969 -0.87 7.90 -26.96
N GLU A 970 -1.84 7.49 -27.77
CA GLU A 970 -3.06 6.83 -27.31
C GLU A 970 -2.79 5.46 -26.69
N THR A 971 -1.91 4.65 -27.28
CA THR A 971 -1.63 3.31 -26.76
C THR A 971 -0.82 3.35 -25.47
N LEU A 972 0.18 4.23 -25.38
CA LEU A 972 1.09 4.34 -24.24
C LEU A 972 0.55 5.21 -23.11
N GLY A 973 -0.42 6.08 -23.38
CA GLY A 973 -0.99 7.00 -22.40
C GLY A 973 -0.02 8.10 -21.97
N VAL A 974 0.83 8.58 -22.88
CA VAL A 974 1.82 9.64 -22.64
C VAL A 974 1.33 10.98 -23.21
N GLU A 975 1.80 12.11 -22.68
CA GLU A 975 1.35 13.44 -23.14
C GLU A 975 2.05 13.91 -24.44
N GLU A 976 3.33 13.59 -24.62
CA GLU A 976 4.10 13.91 -25.82
C GLU A 976 4.99 12.73 -26.25
N ILE A 977 5.22 12.61 -27.57
CA ILE A 977 6.12 11.62 -28.17
C ILE A 977 7.06 12.34 -29.15
N SER A 978 8.36 12.20 -28.95
CA SER A 978 9.37 12.59 -29.93
C SER A 978 9.47 11.55 -31.05
N ILE A 979 9.75 11.98 -32.27
CA ILE A 979 9.90 11.04 -33.40
C ILE A 979 11.08 10.07 -33.25
N GLU A 980 12.04 10.40 -32.40
CA GLU A 980 13.20 9.54 -32.11
C GLU A 980 13.00 8.67 -30.88
N ASP A 981 11.88 8.83 -30.16
CA ASP A 981 11.57 7.96 -29.03
C ASP A 981 11.42 6.52 -29.50
N ASN A 982 12.07 5.62 -28.77
CA ASN A 982 11.92 4.20 -28.99
C ASN A 982 10.66 3.71 -28.28
N PHE A 983 9.79 3.03 -29.02
CA PHE A 983 8.51 2.51 -28.55
C PHE A 983 8.66 1.67 -27.27
N PHE A 984 9.68 0.81 -27.22
CA PHE A 984 9.93 -0.07 -26.07
C PHE A 984 10.49 0.69 -24.89
N ASP A 985 11.32 1.70 -25.15
CA ASP A 985 11.85 2.55 -24.09
C ASP A 985 10.73 3.37 -23.46
N LEU A 986 9.64 3.70 -24.17
CA LEU A 986 8.46 4.35 -23.58
C LEU A 986 7.55 3.38 -22.78
N GLY A 987 7.99 2.15 -22.52
CA GLY A 987 7.25 1.18 -21.72
C GLY A 987 6.32 0.27 -22.54
N ALA A 988 6.42 0.26 -23.88
CA ALA A 988 5.64 -0.65 -24.70
C ALA A 988 6.00 -2.12 -24.47
N HIS A 989 4.99 -2.99 -24.48
CA HIS A 989 5.16 -4.44 -24.44
C HIS A 989 4.36 -5.16 -25.52
N SER A 990 4.51 -6.49 -25.60
CA SER A 990 3.94 -7.33 -26.66
C SER A 990 2.45 -7.09 -26.96
N LEU A 991 1.61 -6.89 -25.95
CA LEU A 991 0.18 -6.54 -26.15
C LEU A 991 -0.01 -5.16 -26.79
N MET A 992 0.76 -4.16 -26.35
CA MET A 992 0.73 -2.81 -26.93
C MET A 992 1.24 -2.79 -28.38
N ILE A 993 2.24 -3.63 -28.69
CA ILE A 993 2.73 -3.81 -30.07
C ILE A 993 1.62 -4.33 -30.97
N LEU A 994 0.85 -5.33 -30.52
CA LEU A 994 -0.26 -5.87 -31.31
C LEU A 994 -1.35 -4.82 -31.55
N SER A 995 -1.63 -3.98 -30.54
CA SER A 995 -2.59 -2.88 -30.67
C SER A 995 -2.11 -1.82 -31.68
N VAL A 996 -0.85 -1.38 -31.57
CA VAL A 996 -0.25 -0.40 -32.49
C VAL A 996 -0.14 -0.96 -33.90
N HIS A 997 0.30 -2.21 -34.05
CA HIS A 997 0.40 -2.90 -35.33
C HIS A 997 -0.94 -2.86 -36.08
N LYS A 998 -2.03 -3.26 -35.41
CA LYS A 998 -3.36 -3.25 -36.00
C LYS A 998 -3.82 -1.84 -36.37
N LYS A 999 -3.63 -0.85 -35.49
CA LYS A 999 -3.99 0.56 -35.78
C LYS A 999 -3.23 1.11 -36.98
N ILE A 1000 -1.96 0.72 -37.16
CA ILE A 1000 -1.15 1.12 -38.32
C ILE A 1000 -1.60 0.40 -39.60
N GLU A 1001 -1.95 -0.89 -39.54
CA GLU A 1001 -2.55 -1.61 -40.69
C GLU A 1001 -3.88 -0.98 -41.12
N GLU A 1002 -4.73 -0.61 -40.17
CA GLU A 1002 -6.01 0.09 -40.41
C GLU A 1002 -5.77 1.48 -41.04
N LEU A 1003 -4.79 2.23 -40.52
CA LEU A 1003 -4.40 3.54 -41.03
C LEU A 1003 -3.93 3.47 -42.49
N LEU A 1004 -3.12 2.47 -42.83
CA LEU A 1004 -2.46 2.35 -44.13
C LEU A 1004 -3.21 1.47 -45.14
N LYS A 1005 -4.21 0.70 -44.69
CA LYS A 1005 -4.90 -0.32 -45.48
C LYS A 1005 -3.94 -1.34 -46.11
N THR A 1006 -2.87 -1.69 -45.40
CA THR A 1006 -1.85 -2.64 -45.84
C THR A 1006 -1.58 -3.68 -44.76
N ASN A 1007 -1.34 -4.93 -45.15
CA ASN A 1007 -0.86 -5.96 -44.24
C ASN A 1007 0.63 -5.78 -43.99
N LEU A 1008 1.01 -5.64 -42.71
CA LEU A 1008 2.39 -5.48 -42.26
C LEU A 1008 2.77 -6.69 -41.40
N GLU A 1009 4.02 -7.14 -41.47
CA GLU A 1009 4.51 -8.11 -40.49
C GLU A 1009 4.76 -7.42 -39.14
N VAL A 1010 4.26 -8.00 -38.04
CA VAL A 1010 4.45 -7.45 -36.67
C VAL A 1010 5.94 -7.22 -36.35
N MET A 1011 6.83 -8.03 -36.93
CA MET A 1011 8.29 -7.91 -36.77
C MET A 1011 8.85 -6.55 -37.20
N ILE A 1012 8.15 -5.82 -38.07
CA ILE A 1012 8.57 -4.49 -38.54
C ILE A 1012 8.62 -3.50 -37.37
N LEU A 1013 7.70 -3.58 -36.40
CA LEU A 1013 7.73 -2.71 -35.21
C LEU A 1013 8.90 -2.99 -34.27
N PHE A 1014 9.48 -4.19 -34.34
CA PHE A 1014 10.70 -4.52 -33.61
C PHE A 1014 11.96 -4.06 -34.35
N GLN A 1015 11.93 -4.04 -35.68
CA GLN A 1015 13.05 -3.60 -36.53
C GLN A 1015 13.15 -2.08 -36.63
N TYR A 1016 12.02 -1.38 -36.61
CA TYR A 1016 11.92 0.08 -36.74
C TYR A 1016 11.17 0.64 -35.52
N PRO A 1017 11.80 0.67 -34.34
CA PRO A 1017 11.13 0.93 -33.08
C PRO A 1017 10.95 2.42 -32.78
N THR A 1018 11.15 3.32 -33.74
CA THR A 1018 10.94 4.78 -33.56
C THR A 1018 9.96 5.29 -34.61
N VAL A 1019 9.19 6.34 -34.29
CA VAL A 1019 8.25 6.97 -35.25
C VAL A 1019 8.98 7.36 -36.54
N LYS A 1020 10.18 7.93 -36.43
CA LYS A 1020 11.04 8.30 -37.56
C LYS A 1020 11.43 7.10 -38.41
N SER A 1021 11.98 6.04 -37.81
CA SER A 1021 12.46 4.86 -38.55
C SER A 1021 11.30 4.09 -39.18
N LEU A 1022 10.16 4.00 -38.48
CA LEU A 1022 8.96 3.34 -38.96
C LEU A 1022 8.32 4.14 -40.11
N SER A 1023 8.16 5.46 -39.96
CA SER A 1023 7.65 6.33 -41.01
C SER A 1023 8.52 6.28 -42.28
N GLN A 1024 9.86 6.25 -42.12
CA GLN A 1024 10.79 6.10 -43.25
C GLN A 1024 10.63 4.74 -43.96
N PHE A 1025 10.54 3.65 -43.20
CA PHE A 1025 10.32 2.32 -43.76
C PHE A 1025 8.99 2.26 -44.52
N LEU A 1026 7.91 2.74 -43.92
CA LEU A 1026 6.57 2.74 -44.51
C LEU A 1026 6.50 3.62 -45.76
N SER A 1027 7.11 4.81 -45.74
CA SER A 1027 7.18 5.71 -46.91
C SER A 1027 7.94 5.08 -48.08
N SER A 1028 8.98 4.26 -47.80
CA SER A 1028 9.75 3.55 -48.82
C SER A 1028 8.99 2.36 -49.46
N GLN A 1029 7.99 1.82 -48.77
CA GLN A 1029 7.07 0.80 -49.27
C GLN A 1029 5.98 1.41 -50.15
N SER A 1030 5.42 2.56 -49.76
CA SER A 1030 4.39 3.30 -50.51
C SER A 1030 4.88 3.80 -51.88
N GLY A 1031 6.19 4.06 -52.02
CA GLY A 1031 6.81 4.49 -53.28
C GLY A 1031 7.03 3.40 -54.33
N LYS A 1032 6.67 2.13 -54.04
CA LYS A 1032 6.89 0.98 -54.95
C LYS A 1032 5.62 0.43 -55.61
N SER A 1033 4.45 1.07 -55.45
CA SER A 1033 3.20 0.61 -56.08
C SER A 1033 2.77 1.46 -57.28
N ILE A 1034 3.65 1.66 -58.27
CA ILE A 1034 3.27 1.88 -59.67
C ILE A 1034 4.27 1.12 -60.54
N ILE A 1035 4.07 -0.19 -60.69
CA ILE A 1035 4.61 -0.95 -61.84
C ILE A 1035 3.49 -1.87 -62.33
N ASP A 1036 3.09 -1.61 -63.57
CA ASP A 1036 2.10 -2.30 -64.40
C ASP A 1036 1.98 -3.82 -64.20
N GLU A 1037 0.73 -4.27 -64.17
CA GLU A 1037 0.28 -5.68 -64.21
C GLU A 1037 0.76 -6.48 -65.44
N SER A 1038 1.49 -5.87 -66.37
CA SER A 1038 2.09 -6.56 -67.52
C SER A 1038 3.42 -7.26 -67.21
N THR A 1039 4.04 -7.01 -66.05
CA THR A 1039 5.35 -7.59 -65.69
C THR A 1039 5.26 -8.93 -64.93
N ILE A 1040 4.07 -9.31 -64.44
CA ILE A 1040 3.87 -10.54 -63.66
C ILE A 1040 3.99 -11.80 -64.55
N ASN A 1041 3.66 -11.69 -65.84
CA ASN A 1041 3.78 -12.81 -66.78
C ASN A 1041 5.20 -13.07 -67.31
N SER A 1042 6.12 -12.09 -67.25
CA SER A 1042 7.52 -12.30 -67.65
C SER A 1042 8.35 -12.90 -66.51
N ALA A 1043 8.09 -12.52 -65.26
CA ALA A 1043 8.76 -13.05 -64.07
C ALA A 1043 8.39 -14.53 -63.79
N GLN A 1044 7.16 -14.95 -64.09
CA GLN A 1044 6.77 -16.37 -63.97
C GLN A 1044 7.45 -17.25 -65.04
N LYS A 1045 7.63 -16.77 -66.27
CA LYS A 1045 8.39 -17.50 -67.31
C LYS A 1045 9.89 -17.55 -66.99
N GLN A 1046 10.48 -16.50 -66.42
CA GLN A 1046 11.88 -16.51 -65.98
C GLN A 1046 12.10 -17.42 -64.75
N ARG A 1047 11.17 -17.45 -63.77
CA ARG A 1047 11.24 -18.38 -62.63
C ARG A 1047 11.11 -19.84 -63.05
N GLN A 1048 10.26 -20.16 -64.03
CA GLN A 1048 10.18 -21.52 -64.58
C GLN A 1048 11.46 -21.91 -65.34
N ALA A 1049 12.09 -20.97 -66.08
CA ALA A 1049 13.37 -21.22 -66.75
C ALA A 1049 14.55 -21.43 -65.77
N ILE A 1050 14.61 -20.63 -64.69
CA ILE A 1050 15.64 -20.73 -63.65
C ILE A 1050 15.47 -22.01 -62.81
N ASN A 1051 14.23 -22.41 -62.51
CA ASN A 1051 13.97 -23.68 -61.81
C ASN A 1051 14.32 -24.90 -62.69
N LYS A 1052 14.10 -24.82 -64.01
CA LYS A 1052 14.52 -25.87 -64.97
C LYS A 1052 16.05 -25.94 -65.10
N GLN A 1053 16.77 -24.80 -65.05
CA GLN A 1053 18.23 -24.77 -65.00
C GLN A 1053 18.81 -25.27 -63.67
N ARG A 1054 18.18 -24.96 -62.52
CA ARG A 1054 18.59 -25.47 -61.20
C ARG A 1054 18.35 -26.98 -61.05
N TYR A 1055 17.26 -27.50 -61.60
CA TYR A 1055 17.00 -28.95 -61.65
C TYR A 1055 18.06 -29.69 -62.50
N ASN A 1056 18.41 -29.15 -63.67
CA ASN A 1056 19.46 -29.72 -64.53
C ASN A 1056 20.88 -29.57 -63.94
N MET A 1057 21.16 -28.52 -63.14
CA MET A 1057 22.44 -28.37 -62.42
C MET A 1057 22.56 -29.35 -61.24
N ASN A 1058 21.46 -29.66 -60.55
CA ASN A 1058 21.47 -30.61 -59.44
C ASN A 1058 21.64 -32.06 -59.91
N ILE A 1059 21.12 -32.43 -61.08
CA ILE A 1059 21.37 -33.75 -61.71
C ILE A 1059 22.83 -33.87 -62.20
N ARG A 1060 23.47 -32.77 -62.64
CA ARG A 1060 24.91 -32.76 -62.97
C ARG A 1060 25.81 -32.79 -61.74
N LYS A 1061 25.36 -32.32 -60.57
CA LYS A 1061 26.12 -32.40 -59.31
C LYS A 1061 26.03 -33.76 -58.60
N SER A 1062 25.02 -34.59 -58.90
CA SER A 1062 24.92 -35.98 -58.42
C SER A 1062 25.67 -37.00 -59.29
N HIS A 1063 26.41 -36.57 -60.32
CA HIS A 1063 27.29 -37.42 -61.14
C HIS A 1063 28.78 -37.01 -61.10
N VAL A 1064 29.19 -36.20 -60.11
CA VAL A 1064 30.61 -35.86 -59.85
C VAL A 1064 31.01 -36.15 -58.38
N LYS A 1065 30.26 -37.04 -57.72
CA LYS A 1065 30.72 -37.77 -56.52
C LYS A 1065 30.37 -39.24 -56.68
N SER A 1066 30.98 -39.84 -57.70
CA SER A 1066 31.53 -41.19 -57.63
C SER A 1066 32.94 -41.08 -57.07
#